data_AF-A0A396JFC3-F1
#
_entry.id   AF-A0A396JFC3-F1
#
_cell.length_a   1.000
_cell.length_b   1.000
_cell.length_c   1.000
_cell.angle_alpha   90.00
_cell.angle_beta   90.00
_cell.angle_gamma   90.00
#
_symmetry.space_group_name_H-M   'P 1'
#
loop_
_entity.id
_entity.type
_entity.pdbx_description
1 polymer ?
#
loop_
_entity_poly.entity_id
_entity_poly.type
_entity_poly.pdbx_seq_one_letter_code
_entity_poly.pdbx_strand_id
1 'polypeptide(L)'
;MTFSASSLRPTSSPSYSQLLCSLRYNRKLRSQINFVVTQGRKGCWLRNGVTVKSVLNDNRPSFNNYGAPESARLLERLFEQTQKLDNRMIGEEPDLRDFESDLLSALMELKEKEDHLQEVERTVLLENGKLKDAKEELERQEGEIKAAREKYERLEDEMKEAMASLVSQAGQVEELKLRLRDRDSETDGLRDALSLKEEEMEKMKIGLAKKSEEAAYVDSELRQKVQLLSEANEVVKKQEIELQELRSVVQQREEELRLSVAARDVEGEKLKVAEASLEKQAMEWLLTQEELKRLEEEASKHAQERSETLEDFRRVKKLLSDVRSELVSSQQSLASSRYKMQVQEGLLEQQLAELADQRESVMLYMENLKDAQIEVENERTKLSVAEALNKELEQDLSVEKELMKKLQEELKKEKASLEQAVQEMALLQEELDIKSAEFKEKSALLDVKESELVDAKLQIQELKTEKASLQALLEEKDLELSSARKMLVELNQEISDLKMLMNDKETQLIEATNMLREKDEHVKVIQNKLNNTSLKAFEAETVVGRVLDLTNKLVASIKNEDINSSRPLNELGDQLMMPLSEDPTSELSWQQKQLENVLELAKENLKTKEMEVLAAQRALTIKDEELKMTLARLDAKEEELRKAKDMATEDANDHKMVYAMTQERIAEKTMDDLAIEKLQLEAAQLEDEVEAATSTLQKLAEMSQQLLNKAMPSVEADSYTSLMQNNNDINLNLITNINCIDCLAVVKAGVARLSALTEQLVMDAGLAAAS
;
A
#
# COMPACT_ATOMS: atom_id res chain seq x y z
N MET A 1 35.21 47.10 -29.95
CA MET A 1 34.49 47.21 -31.23
C MET A 1 33.03 47.58 -30.94
N THR A 2 32.35 48.25 -31.88
CA THR A 2 30.88 48.41 -32.00
C THR A 2 30.01 48.25 -30.75
N PHE A 3 29.52 49.38 -30.22
CA PHE A 3 28.31 49.45 -29.39
C PHE A 3 27.08 48.92 -30.13
N SER A 4 26.06 48.51 -29.38
CA SER A 4 24.65 48.72 -29.75
C SER A 4 23.80 48.77 -28.49
N ALA A 5 23.12 49.91 -28.26
CA ALA A 5 22.21 50.11 -27.15
C ALA A 5 20.83 50.50 -27.71
N SER A 6 19.78 49.79 -27.26
CA SER A 6 18.40 49.97 -27.75
C SER A 6 17.42 49.91 -26.58
N SER A 7 16.97 51.07 -26.10
CA SER A 7 15.85 51.18 -25.17
C SER A 7 14.54 51.32 -25.96
N LEU A 8 13.54 50.50 -25.67
CA LEU A 8 12.15 50.75 -26.07
C LEU A 8 11.15 50.28 -24.99
N ARG A 9 10.00 50.95 -24.95
CA ARG A 9 8.91 50.74 -23.98
C ARG A 9 8.12 49.44 -24.24
N PRO A 10 7.41 48.91 -23.24
CA PRO A 10 6.41 47.86 -23.45
C PRO A 10 5.25 48.38 -24.31
N THR A 11 4.97 47.71 -25.42
CA THR A 11 3.79 47.93 -26.26
C THR A 11 2.78 46.80 -26.10
N SER A 12 1.66 47.09 -25.46
CA SER A 12 0.44 46.32 -25.63
C SER A 12 -0.09 46.47 -27.07
N SER A 13 -0.49 45.38 -27.73
CA SER A 13 -1.39 45.44 -28.90
C SER A 13 -2.13 44.10 -29.15
N PRO A 14 -3.30 44.10 -29.82
CA PRO A 14 -4.25 42.98 -29.75
C PRO A 14 -4.70 42.38 -31.09
N SER A 15 -5.23 41.15 -31.05
CA SER A 15 -6.12 40.55 -32.06
C SER A 15 -6.80 39.31 -31.44
N TYR A 16 -8.11 39.12 -31.37
CA TYR A 16 -9.30 39.83 -31.87
C TYR A 16 -9.89 39.42 -33.25
N SER A 17 -10.47 38.22 -33.28
CA SER A 17 -11.72 37.90 -34.01
C SER A 17 -12.46 36.82 -33.18
N GLN A 18 -13.73 36.92 -32.79
CA GLN A 18 -14.99 37.15 -33.55
C GLN A 18 -15.31 35.99 -34.52
N LEU A 19 -16.53 35.44 -34.58
CA LEU A 19 -17.81 35.83 -33.95
C LEU A 19 -18.80 34.64 -34.00
N LEU A 20 -19.64 34.43 -32.97
CA LEU A 20 -21.12 34.30 -33.09
C LEU A 20 -21.85 33.85 -31.79
N CYS A 21 -22.91 34.59 -31.49
CA CYS A 21 -23.98 34.46 -30.51
C CYS A 21 -24.44 33.02 -30.16
N SER A 22 -24.99 32.73 -28.97
CA SER A 22 -26.31 33.28 -28.54
C SER A 22 -26.78 32.90 -27.12
N LEU A 23 -27.28 33.90 -26.37
CA LEU A 23 -28.55 33.89 -25.59
C LEU A 23 -28.73 32.86 -24.42
N ARG A 24 -29.61 33.04 -23.41
CA ARG A 24 -30.67 34.05 -23.13
C ARG A 24 -30.95 34.17 -21.62
N TYR A 25 -31.58 35.28 -21.21
CA TYR A 25 -32.13 35.51 -19.86
C TYR A 25 -33.64 35.16 -19.77
N ASN A 26 -34.15 35.07 -18.54
CA ASN A 26 -35.56 35.27 -18.12
C ASN A 26 -36.66 34.16 -18.28
N ARG A 27 -37.16 33.74 -17.10
CA ARG A 27 -38.56 33.91 -16.60
C ARG A 27 -39.70 32.93 -17.03
N LYS A 28 -40.20 32.22 -16.00
CA LYS A 28 -41.55 31.58 -15.80
C LYS A 28 -42.53 31.47 -16.99
N LEU A 29 -43.00 30.25 -17.24
CA LEU A 29 -44.42 29.96 -17.53
C LEU A 29 -44.78 28.50 -17.20
N ARG A 30 -46.08 28.19 -17.03
CA ARG A 30 -46.61 26.82 -16.84
C ARG A 30 -46.95 26.20 -18.20
N SER A 31 -46.56 24.95 -18.43
CA SER A 31 -47.31 24.03 -19.31
C SER A 31 -47.07 22.56 -18.93
N GLN A 32 -48.12 21.76 -19.02
CA GLN A 32 -48.18 20.31 -18.71
C GLN A 32 -47.42 19.43 -19.72
N ILE A 33 -47.35 18.11 -19.40
CA ILE A 33 -47.20 16.96 -20.35
C ILE A 33 -45.79 16.90 -21.01
N ASN A 34 -44.88 15.96 -20.71
CA ASN A 34 -45.04 14.50 -20.64
C ASN A 34 -43.82 13.80 -20.01
N PHE A 35 -43.99 12.65 -19.35
CA PHE A 35 -42.90 11.68 -19.10
C PHE A 35 -42.79 10.72 -20.31
N VAL A 36 -41.61 10.62 -20.93
CA VAL A 36 -41.36 9.64 -22.00
C VAL A 36 -40.70 8.40 -21.38
N VAL A 37 -41.53 7.45 -20.95
CA VAL A 37 -41.08 6.09 -20.62
C VAL A 37 -41.12 5.25 -21.89
N THR A 38 -39.96 4.73 -22.30
CA THR A 38 -39.83 3.67 -23.31
C THR A 38 -39.03 2.52 -22.69
N GLN A 39 -39.30 1.23 -22.98
CA GLN A 39 -40.13 0.69 -24.06
C GLN A 39 -40.92 -0.58 -23.62
N GLY A 40 -41.87 -0.46 -22.67
CA GLY A 40 -42.75 -1.57 -22.29
C GLY A 40 -43.72 -1.96 -23.41
N ARG A 41 -43.47 -3.09 -24.10
CA ARG A 41 -44.29 -3.52 -25.26
C ARG A 41 -45.55 -4.30 -24.85
N LYS A 42 -46.70 -3.80 -25.30
CA LYS A 42 -47.95 -4.55 -25.59
C LYS A 42 -48.58 -5.36 -24.44
N GLY A 43 -49.14 -4.66 -23.46
CA GLY A 43 -50.26 -5.18 -22.65
C GLY A 43 -51.58 -5.24 -23.45
N CYS A 44 -51.63 -6.04 -24.53
CA CYS A 44 -52.80 -6.15 -25.40
C CYS A 44 -53.89 -7.08 -24.82
N TRP A 45 -54.52 -6.67 -23.72
CA TRP A 45 -55.75 -7.31 -23.23
C TRP A 45 -56.93 -7.04 -24.17
N LEU A 46 -56.97 -7.79 -25.27
CA LEU A 46 -58.16 -7.95 -26.10
C LEU A 46 -59.25 -8.64 -25.27
N ARG A 47 -60.00 -7.87 -24.47
CA ARG A 47 -61.37 -8.26 -24.09
C ARG A 47 -62.27 -8.11 -25.32
N ASN A 48 -61.95 -8.88 -26.37
CA ASN A 48 -62.91 -9.23 -27.39
C ASN A 48 -64.06 -9.91 -26.64
N GLY A 49 -65.23 -9.28 -26.68
CA GLY A 49 -66.47 -9.97 -26.36
C GLY A 49 -66.70 -11.03 -27.42
N VAL A 50 -66.06 -12.20 -27.25
CA VAL A 50 -66.52 -13.43 -27.89
C VAL A 50 -67.87 -13.69 -27.26
N THR A 51 -68.91 -13.18 -27.91
CA THR A 51 -70.29 -13.55 -27.62
C THR A 51 -70.37 -15.04 -27.85
N VAL A 52 -70.22 -15.81 -26.76
CA VAL A 52 -70.66 -17.20 -26.71
C VAL A 52 -72.14 -17.14 -27.02
N LYS A 53 -72.49 -17.37 -28.28
CA LYS A 53 -73.88 -17.52 -28.68
C LYS A 53 -74.40 -18.65 -27.82
N SER A 54 -75.32 -18.32 -26.92
CA SER A 54 -76.13 -19.30 -26.25
C SER A 54 -76.94 -20.02 -27.31
N VAL A 55 -76.40 -21.13 -27.83
CA VAL A 55 -77.16 -22.13 -28.58
C VAL A 55 -77.99 -22.89 -27.54
N LEU A 56 -78.90 -22.16 -26.91
CA LEU A 56 -80.15 -22.70 -26.40
C LEU A 56 -80.89 -23.16 -27.65
N ASN A 57 -80.58 -24.39 -28.07
CA ASN A 57 -81.29 -25.03 -29.13
C ASN A 57 -82.65 -25.40 -28.53
N ASP A 58 -83.71 -24.67 -28.90
CA ASP A 58 -85.09 -24.91 -28.44
C ASP A 58 -85.69 -26.20 -29.05
N ASN A 59 -84.89 -27.27 -29.08
CA ASN A 59 -85.29 -28.65 -29.31
C ASN A 59 -85.97 -29.20 -28.07
N ARG A 60 -87.02 -28.51 -27.61
CA ARG A 60 -88.05 -29.08 -26.74
C ARG A 60 -88.92 -29.94 -27.65
N PRO A 61 -88.83 -31.28 -27.65
CA PRO A 61 -89.67 -32.09 -28.51
C PRO A 61 -91.13 -31.84 -28.13
N SER A 62 -91.95 -31.46 -29.11
CA SER A 62 -93.35 -31.09 -28.89
C SER A 62 -94.22 -32.34 -28.70
N PHE A 63 -94.04 -33.04 -27.58
CA PHE A 63 -94.88 -34.15 -27.11
C PHE A 63 -96.27 -33.70 -26.62
N ASN A 64 -96.86 -32.69 -27.26
CA ASN A 64 -98.30 -32.44 -27.23
C ASN A 64 -98.98 -33.35 -28.27
N ASN A 65 -98.96 -34.66 -28.03
CA ASN A 65 -99.69 -35.63 -28.85
C ASN A 65 -100.03 -36.94 -28.11
N TYR A 66 -100.49 -36.81 -26.86
CA TYR A 66 -101.54 -37.72 -26.38
C TYR A 66 -102.88 -37.01 -26.58
N GLY A 67 -103.65 -37.48 -27.57
CA GLY A 67 -105.00 -37.00 -27.82
C GLY A 67 -105.93 -37.25 -26.62
N ALA A 68 -107.08 -36.58 -26.61
CA ALA A 68 -108.11 -36.83 -25.60
C ALA A 68 -108.42 -38.33 -25.52
N PRO A 69 -108.48 -38.94 -24.32
CA PRO A 69 -108.43 -40.39 -24.18
C PRO A 69 -109.70 -41.06 -24.71
N GLU A 70 -109.65 -41.53 -25.95
CA GLU A 70 -110.72 -42.34 -26.55
C GLU A 70 -110.84 -43.68 -25.81
N SER A 71 -109.74 -44.28 -25.36
CA SER A 71 -109.71 -45.34 -24.35
C SER A 71 -110.54 -45.06 -23.10
N ALA A 72 -110.43 -43.87 -22.49
CA ALA A 72 -111.25 -43.54 -21.32
C ALA A 72 -112.73 -43.40 -21.70
N ARG A 73 -113.04 -42.79 -22.85
CA ARG A 73 -114.41 -42.67 -23.37
C ARG A 73 -115.00 -44.01 -23.83
N LEU A 74 -114.18 -44.97 -24.24
CA LEU A 74 -114.56 -46.34 -24.60
C LEU A 74 -114.79 -47.17 -23.35
N LEU A 75 -113.91 -47.08 -22.35
CA LEU A 75 -114.13 -47.70 -21.03
C LEU A 75 -115.41 -47.14 -20.36
N GLU A 76 -115.61 -45.82 -20.41
CA GLU A 76 -116.82 -45.15 -19.89
C GLU A 76 -118.08 -45.58 -20.67
N ARG A 77 -118.01 -45.73 -22.01
CA ARG A 77 -119.10 -46.26 -22.84
C ARG A 77 -119.40 -47.74 -22.57
N LEU A 78 -118.38 -48.58 -22.42
CA LEU A 78 -118.52 -49.99 -22.03
C LEU A 78 -119.14 -50.12 -20.63
N PHE A 79 -118.75 -49.26 -19.70
CA PHE A 79 -119.33 -49.20 -18.35
C PHE A 79 -120.81 -48.77 -18.40
N GLU A 80 -121.15 -47.75 -19.19
CA GLU A 80 -122.53 -47.35 -19.46
C GLU A 80 -123.36 -48.46 -20.15
N GLN A 81 -122.80 -49.17 -21.14
CA GLN A 81 -123.49 -50.29 -21.80
C GLN A 81 -123.72 -51.46 -20.84
N THR A 82 -122.75 -51.76 -19.98
CA THR A 82 -122.90 -52.78 -18.94
C THR A 82 -124.01 -52.41 -17.95
N GLN A 83 -124.11 -51.14 -17.52
CA GLN A 83 -125.24 -50.67 -16.71
C GLN A 83 -126.58 -50.69 -17.46
N LYS A 84 -126.60 -50.48 -18.78
CA LYS A 84 -127.83 -50.54 -19.61
C LYS A 84 -128.32 -51.98 -19.83
N LEU A 85 -127.41 -52.95 -19.88
CA LEU A 85 -127.70 -54.39 -19.91
C LEU A 85 -128.37 -54.85 -18.60
N ASP A 86 -127.81 -54.49 -17.46
CA ASP A 86 -128.27 -54.93 -16.12
C ASP A 86 -129.68 -54.41 -15.74
N ASN A 87 -130.19 -53.41 -16.46
CA ASN A 87 -131.44 -52.70 -16.15
C ASN A 87 -132.61 -52.97 -17.13
N ARG A 88 -132.56 -54.02 -17.96
CA ARG A 88 -133.68 -54.39 -18.86
C ARG A 88 -134.04 -55.88 -18.81
N MET A 89 -135.11 -56.19 -18.05
CA MET A 89 -135.90 -57.39 -18.30
C MET A 89 -136.84 -57.20 -19.51
N ILE A 90 -137.18 -58.32 -20.15
CA ILE A 90 -138.12 -58.47 -21.28
C ILE A 90 -137.56 -58.01 -22.66
N GLY A 91 -137.00 -58.98 -23.39
CA GLY A 91 -137.54 -59.28 -24.72
C GLY A 91 -136.91 -58.64 -25.97
N GLU A 92 -135.58 -58.67 -26.12
CA GLU A 92 -134.87 -58.88 -27.40
C GLU A 92 -133.36 -59.05 -27.13
N GLU A 93 -132.61 -59.74 -28.00
CA GLU A 93 -131.16 -59.95 -27.80
C GLU A 93 -130.36 -58.66 -28.10
N PRO A 94 -129.59 -58.12 -27.13
CA PRO A 94 -128.64 -57.05 -27.41
C PRO A 94 -127.38 -57.63 -28.09
N ASP A 95 -126.88 -56.99 -29.14
CA ASP A 95 -125.81 -57.55 -29.97
C ASP A 95 -124.45 -57.55 -29.24
N LEU A 96 -124.08 -58.72 -28.72
CA LEU A 96 -122.82 -58.97 -28.01
C LEU A 96 -121.58 -58.70 -28.87
N ARG A 97 -121.71 -58.71 -30.20
CA ARG A 97 -120.61 -58.54 -31.15
C ARG A 97 -120.01 -57.14 -31.11
N ASP A 98 -120.82 -56.11 -30.89
CA ASP A 98 -120.35 -54.73 -30.76
C ASP A 98 -119.59 -54.53 -29.45
N PHE A 99 -120.07 -55.12 -28.34
CA PHE A 99 -119.39 -55.07 -27.04
C PHE A 99 -118.03 -55.81 -27.07
N GLU A 100 -117.97 -56.99 -27.72
CA GLU A 100 -116.71 -57.70 -27.93
C GLU A 100 -115.73 -56.89 -28.81
N SER A 101 -116.24 -56.18 -29.82
CA SER A 101 -115.43 -55.32 -30.71
C SER A 101 -114.89 -54.07 -30.01
N ASP A 102 -115.70 -53.37 -29.21
CA ASP A 102 -115.26 -52.20 -28.42
C ASP A 102 -114.28 -52.64 -27.31
N LEU A 103 -114.48 -53.80 -26.67
CA LEU A 103 -113.55 -54.36 -25.67
C LEU A 103 -112.21 -54.78 -26.29
N LEU A 104 -112.22 -55.47 -27.43
CA LEU A 104 -110.98 -55.80 -28.17
C LEU A 104 -110.24 -54.55 -28.65
N SER A 105 -110.97 -53.51 -29.07
CA SER A 105 -110.38 -52.22 -29.45
C SER A 105 -109.72 -51.51 -28.26
N ALA A 106 -110.40 -51.47 -27.10
CA ALA A 106 -109.85 -50.91 -25.87
C ALA A 106 -108.62 -51.69 -25.36
N LEU A 107 -108.61 -53.02 -25.50
CA LEU A 107 -107.46 -53.86 -25.17
C LEU A 107 -106.29 -53.68 -26.15
N MET A 108 -106.55 -53.46 -27.44
CA MET A 108 -105.50 -53.09 -28.40
C MET A 108 -104.92 -51.70 -28.11
N GLU A 109 -105.75 -50.68 -27.84
CA GLU A 109 -105.23 -49.35 -27.46
C GLU A 109 -104.42 -49.44 -26.15
N LEU A 110 -104.90 -50.16 -25.13
CA LEU A 110 -104.14 -50.39 -23.90
C LEU A 110 -102.80 -51.08 -24.15
N LYS A 111 -102.77 -52.10 -25.02
CA LYS A 111 -101.53 -52.77 -25.38
C LYS A 111 -100.58 -51.85 -26.15
N GLU A 112 -101.06 -51.07 -27.12
CA GLU A 112 -100.23 -50.08 -27.79
C GLU A 112 -99.68 -49.05 -26.79
N LYS A 113 -100.46 -48.64 -25.79
CA LYS A 113 -99.99 -47.75 -24.71
C LYS A 113 -98.94 -48.42 -23.82
N GLU A 114 -99.07 -49.71 -23.53
CA GLU A 114 -98.06 -50.50 -22.83
C GLU A 114 -96.76 -50.62 -23.64
N ASP A 115 -96.85 -50.99 -24.92
CA ASP A 115 -95.69 -51.08 -25.83
C ASP A 115 -94.99 -49.71 -25.97
N HIS A 116 -95.74 -48.61 -26.07
CA HIS A 116 -95.20 -47.24 -26.06
C HIS A 116 -94.57 -46.86 -24.70
N LEU A 117 -95.18 -47.25 -23.57
CA LEU A 117 -94.62 -46.99 -22.24
C LEU A 117 -93.30 -47.76 -22.02
N GLN A 118 -93.22 -49.01 -22.46
CA GLN A 118 -91.98 -49.78 -22.45
C GLN A 118 -90.91 -49.13 -23.34
N GLU A 119 -91.27 -48.56 -24.49
CA GLU A 119 -90.32 -47.85 -25.35
C GLU A 119 -89.87 -46.51 -24.77
N VAL A 120 -90.76 -45.79 -24.08
CA VAL A 120 -90.40 -44.62 -23.27
C VAL A 120 -89.49 -45.03 -22.11
N GLU A 121 -89.71 -46.17 -21.45
CA GLU A 121 -88.82 -46.67 -20.41
C GLU A 121 -87.44 -47.05 -20.97
N ARG A 122 -87.37 -47.74 -22.12
CA ARG A 122 -86.10 -48.05 -22.81
C ARG A 122 -85.33 -46.79 -23.21
N THR A 123 -86.02 -45.78 -23.76
CA THR A 123 -85.39 -44.51 -24.14
C THR A 123 -84.94 -43.71 -22.91
N VAL A 124 -85.74 -43.64 -21.83
CA VAL A 124 -85.35 -43.01 -20.57
C VAL A 124 -84.16 -43.72 -19.91
N LEU A 125 -84.10 -45.06 -19.92
CA LEU A 125 -82.93 -45.81 -19.43
C LEU A 125 -81.67 -45.51 -20.25
N LEU A 126 -81.81 -45.42 -21.58
CA LEU A 126 -80.71 -45.10 -22.50
C LEU A 126 -80.27 -43.63 -22.41
N GLU A 127 -81.18 -42.70 -22.13
CA GLU A 127 -80.87 -41.30 -21.82
C GLU A 127 -80.22 -41.15 -20.44
N ASN A 128 -80.68 -41.89 -19.42
CA ASN A 128 -80.06 -41.91 -18.09
C ASN A 128 -78.65 -42.49 -18.13
N GLY A 129 -78.40 -43.50 -18.98
CA GLY A 129 -77.06 -44.00 -19.29
C GLY A 129 -76.17 -42.89 -19.87
N LYS A 130 -76.60 -42.24 -20.96
CA LYS A 130 -75.88 -41.10 -21.56
C LYS A 130 -75.65 -39.95 -20.58
N LEU A 131 -76.60 -39.68 -19.68
CA LEU A 131 -76.50 -38.64 -18.66
C LEU A 131 -75.46 -39.01 -17.59
N LYS A 132 -75.39 -40.29 -17.20
CA LYS A 132 -74.34 -40.81 -16.32
C LYS A 132 -72.97 -40.68 -16.99
N ASP A 133 -72.83 -41.12 -18.23
CA ASP A 133 -71.56 -41.04 -18.99
C ASP A 133 -71.10 -39.57 -19.14
N ALA A 134 -72.02 -38.67 -19.45
CA ALA A 134 -71.75 -37.23 -19.52
C ALA A 134 -71.40 -36.60 -18.16
N LYS A 135 -71.95 -37.11 -17.06
CA LYS A 135 -71.58 -36.69 -15.69
C LYS A 135 -70.17 -37.15 -15.32
N GLU A 136 -69.82 -38.41 -15.62
CA GLU A 136 -68.48 -38.95 -15.37
C GLU A 136 -67.41 -38.22 -16.22
N GLU A 137 -67.74 -37.86 -17.47
CA GLU A 137 -66.89 -37.01 -18.31
C GLU A 137 -66.76 -35.57 -17.77
N LEU A 138 -67.82 -34.97 -17.22
CA LEU A 138 -67.74 -33.65 -16.59
C LEU A 138 -66.91 -33.67 -15.29
N GLU A 139 -67.04 -34.71 -14.46
CA GLU A 139 -66.22 -34.89 -13.26
C GLU A 139 -64.74 -35.09 -13.62
N ARG A 140 -64.46 -35.83 -14.71
CA ARG A 140 -63.11 -35.97 -15.29
C ARG A 140 -62.55 -34.62 -15.74
N GLN A 141 -63.32 -33.83 -16.50
CA GLN A 141 -62.91 -32.49 -16.94
C GLN A 141 -62.72 -31.51 -15.76
N GLU A 142 -63.55 -31.58 -14.72
CA GLU A 142 -63.36 -30.75 -13.52
C GLU A 142 -62.06 -31.11 -12.78
N GLY A 143 -61.73 -32.40 -12.71
CA GLY A 143 -60.43 -32.89 -12.21
C GLY A 143 -59.24 -32.34 -13.01
N GLU A 144 -59.32 -32.37 -14.35
CA GLU A 144 -58.28 -31.81 -15.23
C GLU A 144 -58.16 -30.29 -15.06
N ILE A 145 -59.27 -29.57 -14.91
CA ILE A 145 -59.29 -28.12 -14.67
C ILE A 145 -58.67 -27.77 -13.31
N LYS A 146 -58.90 -28.57 -12.26
CA LYS A 146 -58.24 -28.42 -10.95
C LYS A 146 -56.74 -28.66 -11.06
N ALA A 147 -56.32 -29.78 -11.62
CA ALA A 147 -54.90 -30.11 -11.83
C ALA A 147 -54.18 -29.10 -12.74
N ALA A 148 -54.89 -28.44 -13.68
CA ALA A 148 -54.35 -27.34 -14.47
C ALA A 148 -54.19 -26.06 -13.63
N ARG A 149 -55.17 -25.69 -12.79
CA ARG A 149 -55.09 -24.53 -11.88
C ARG A 149 -53.91 -24.65 -10.92
N GLU A 150 -53.73 -25.80 -10.27
CA GLU A 150 -52.58 -26.06 -9.38
C GLU A 150 -51.22 -25.92 -10.09
N LYS A 151 -51.15 -26.27 -11.38
CA LYS A 151 -49.93 -26.08 -12.20
C LYS A 151 -49.69 -24.60 -12.52
N TYR A 152 -50.75 -23.84 -12.80
CA TYR A 152 -50.62 -22.39 -13.00
C TYR A 152 -50.27 -21.65 -11.69
N GLU A 153 -50.82 -22.05 -10.56
CA GLU A 153 -50.54 -21.47 -9.25
C GLU A 153 -49.06 -21.69 -8.85
N ARG A 154 -48.56 -22.93 -8.95
CA ARG A 154 -47.12 -23.22 -8.77
C ARG A 154 -46.22 -22.40 -9.71
N LEU A 155 -46.57 -22.32 -10.99
CA LEU A 155 -45.79 -21.54 -11.97
C LEU A 155 -45.84 -20.02 -11.68
N GLU A 156 -46.95 -19.50 -11.15
CA GLU A 156 -47.07 -18.11 -10.73
C GLU A 156 -46.18 -17.81 -9.50
N ASP A 157 -46.09 -18.76 -8.56
CA ASP A 157 -45.24 -18.63 -7.37
C ASP A 157 -43.75 -18.81 -7.68
N GLU A 158 -43.38 -19.78 -8.53
CA GLU A 158 -42.04 -19.90 -9.11
C GLU A 158 -41.63 -18.60 -9.83
N MET A 159 -42.56 -17.96 -10.55
CA MET A 159 -42.33 -16.68 -11.22
C MET A 159 -42.19 -15.50 -10.23
N LYS A 160 -42.93 -15.50 -9.11
CA LYS A 160 -42.77 -14.50 -8.03
C LYS A 160 -41.40 -14.64 -7.35
N GLU A 161 -40.98 -15.87 -7.05
CA GLU A 161 -39.67 -16.15 -6.43
C GLU A 161 -38.52 -15.76 -7.36
N ALA A 162 -38.58 -16.16 -8.64
CA ALA A 162 -37.62 -15.73 -9.65
C ALA A 162 -37.56 -14.20 -9.81
N MET A 163 -38.70 -13.52 -9.78
CA MET A 163 -38.77 -12.06 -9.84
C MET A 163 -38.17 -11.40 -8.57
N ALA A 164 -38.42 -11.94 -7.39
CA ALA A 164 -37.82 -11.45 -6.14
C ALA A 164 -36.30 -11.65 -6.12
N SER A 165 -35.81 -12.79 -6.60
CA SER A 165 -34.39 -13.09 -6.78
C SER A 165 -33.72 -12.10 -7.75
N LEU A 166 -34.33 -11.85 -8.91
CA LEU A 166 -33.83 -10.86 -9.88
C LEU A 166 -33.82 -9.43 -9.33
N VAL A 167 -34.80 -9.04 -8.51
CA VAL A 167 -34.80 -7.72 -7.82
C VAL A 167 -33.67 -7.64 -6.78
N SER A 168 -33.41 -8.73 -6.04
CA SER A 168 -32.29 -8.79 -5.09
C SER A 168 -30.94 -8.67 -5.81
N GLN A 169 -30.75 -9.41 -6.91
CA GLN A 169 -29.55 -9.34 -7.74
C GLN A 169 -29.35 -7.95 -8.36
N ALA A 170 -30.43 -7.31 -8.85
CA ALA A 170 -30.36 -5.94 -9.36
C ALA A 170 -29.93 -4.92 -8.28
N GLY A 171 -30.38 -5.11 -7.03
CA GLY A 171 -29.92 -4.33 -5.88
C GLY A 171 -28.43 -4.50 -5.62
N GLN A 172 -27.94 -5.74 -5.59
CA GLN A 172 -26.50 -6.04 -5.41
C GLN A 172 -25.64 -5.43 -6.53
N VAL A 173 -26.11 -5.48 -7.79
CA VAL A 173 -25.40 -4.88 -8.93
C VAL A 173 -25.29 -3.36 -8.82
N GLU A 174 -26.36 -2.66 -8.40
CA GLU A 174 -26.31 -1.21 -8.22
C GLU A 174 -25.45 -0.81 -7.00
N GLU A 175 -25.42 -1.63 -5.94
CA GLU A 175 -24.50 -1.43 -4.80
C GLU A 175 -23.03 -1.60 -5.21
N LEU A 176 -22.68 -2.68 -5.93
CA LEU A 176 -21.34 -2.89 -6.46
C LEU A 176 -20.89 -1.74 -7.37
N LYS A 177 -21.81 -1.21 -8.17
CA LYS A 177 -21.61 -0.06 -9.07
C LYS A 177 -21.43 1.28 -8.34
N LEU A 178 -22.02 1.44 -7.15
CA LEU A 178 -21.72 2.56 -6.24
C LEU A 178 -20.31 2.40 -5.66
N ARG A 179 -20.00 1.26 -5.03
CA ARG A 179 -18.66 0.95 -4.48
C ARG A 179 -17.53 1.09 -5.52
N LEU A 180 -17.81 0.76 -6.77
CA LEU A 180 -16.88 0.92 -7.89
C LEU A 180 -16.66 2.40 -8.25
N ARG A 181 -17.72 3.23 -8.29
CA ARG A 181 -17.58 4.68 -8.47
C ARG A 181 -16.80 5.35 -7.33
N ASP A 182 -17.03 4.90 -6.10
CA ASP A 182 -16.31 5.43 -4.95
C ASP A 182 -14.80 5.13 -5.09
N ARG A 183 -14.44 3.88 -5.43
CA ARG A 183 -13.07 3.46 -5.78
C ARG A 183 -12.48 4.21 -6.98
N ASP A 184 -13.26 4.48 -8.03
CA ASP A 184 -12.81 5.31 -9.15
C ASP A 184 -12.46 6.73 -8.68
N SER A 185 -13.30 7.35 -7.85
CA SER A 185 -13.07 8.70 -7.33
C SER A 185 -11.85 8.79 -6.39
N GLU A 186 -11.61 7.75 -5.59
CA GLU A 186 -10.37 7.61 -4.82
C GLU A 186 -9.15 7.43 -5.74
N THR A 187 -9.28 6.64 -6.80
CA THR A 187 -8.20 6.38 -7.77
C THR A 187 -7.81 7.63 -8.55
N ASP A 188 -8.78 8.47 -8.90
CA ASP A 188 -8.55 9.78 -9.49
C ASP A 188 -7.89 10.74 -8.48
N GLY A 189 -8.39 10.79 -7.23
CA GLY A 189 -7.76 11.59 -6.16
C GLY A 189 -6.31 11.17 -5.83
N LEU A 190 -6.02 9.86 -5.87
CA LEU A 190 -4.65 9.33 -5.74
C LEU A 190 -3.77 9.69 -6.95
N ARG A 191 -4.35 9.77 -8.16
CA ARG A 191 -3.62 10.18 -9.37
C ARG A 191 -3.26 11.66 -9.33
N ASP A 192 -4.18 12.52 -8.88
CA ASP A 192 -3.93 13.95 -8.69
C ASP A 192 -2.88 14.19 -7.60
N ALA A 193 -2.96 13.46 -6.49
CA ALA A 193 -1.96 13.51 -5.42
C ALA A 193 -0.56 13.02 -5.88
N LEU A 194 -0.51 11.99 -6.73
CA LEU A 194 0.74 11.52 -7.34
C LEU A 194 1.33 12.55 -8.30
N SER A 195 0.51 13.14 -9.18
CA SER A 195 0.92 14.20 -10.11
C SER A 195 1.52 15.41 -9.38
N LEU A 196 0.91 15.82 -8.25
CA LEU A 196 1.45 16.87 -7.39
C LEU A 196 2.83 16.51 -6.81
N LYS A 197 3.05 15.24 -6.44
CA LYS A 197 4.35 14.77 -5.94
C LYS A 197 5.40 14.61 -7.05
N GLU A 198 5.01 14.25 -8.26
CA GLU A 198 5.89 14.27 -9.43
C GLU A 198 6.34 15.70 -9.76
N GLU A 199 5.43 16.69 -9.70
CA GLU A 199 5.78 18.10 -9.81
C GLU A 199 6.74 18.59 -8.71
N GLU A 200 6.50 18.20 -7.45
CA GLU A 200 7.42 18.53 -6.34
C GLU A 200 8.81 17.90 -6.54
N MET A 201 8.88 16.64 -6.99
CA MET A 201 10.15 15.98 -7.30
C MET A 201 10.89 16.66 -8.44
N GLU A 202 10.22 17.08 -9.51
CA GLU A 202 10.89 17.78 -10.61
C GLU A 202 11.36 19.19 -10.17
N LYS A 203 10.58 19.90 -9.34
CA LYS A 203 11.02 21.16 -8.70
C LYS A 203 12.27 20.96 -7.84
N MET A 204 12.33 19.90 -7.02
CA MET A 204 13.51 19.54 -6.23
C MET A 204 14.71 19.17 -7.09
N LYS A 205 14.50 18.40 -8.18
CA LYS A 205 15.52 17.99 -9.14
C LYS A 205 16.13 19.17 -9.90
N ILE A 206 15.31 20.13 -10.32
CA ILE A 206 15.78 21.41 -10.91
C ILE A 206 16.57 22.24 -9.86
N GLY A 207 16.10 22.29 -8.61
CA GLY A 207 16.82 22.95 -7.51
C GLY A 207 18.19 22.32 -7.21
N LEU A 208 18.26 20.99 -7.22
CA LEU A 208 19.51 20.24 -7.01
C LEU A 208 20.49 20.44 -8.17
N ALA A 209 20.00 20.47 -9.42
CA ALA A 209 20.83 20.75 -10.59
C ALA A 209 21.49 22.14 -10.50
N LYS A 210 20.73 23.17 -10.11
CA LYS A 210 21.26 24.53 -9.88
C LYS A 210 22.32 24.56 -8.77
N LYS A 211 22.05 23.93 -7.63
CA LYS A 211 23.05 23.82 -6.55
C LYS A 211 24.31 23.08 -6.97
N SER A 212 24.21 22.12 -7.90
CA SER A 212 25.37 21.43 -8.47
C SER A 212 26.16 22.31 -9.44
N GLU A 213 25.50 23.21 -10.17
CA GLU A 213 26.14 24.21 -11.04
C GLU A 213 26.84 25.31 -10.22
N GLU A 214 26.16 25.82 -9.17
CA GLU A 214 26.72 26.73 -8.17
C GLU A 214 27.95 26.13 -7.46
N ALA A 215 27.87 24.87 -7.04
CA ALA A 215 29.00 24.17 -6.42
C ALA A 215 30.17 23.95 -7.39
N ALA A 216 29.91 23.65 -8.67
CA ALA A 216 30.95 23.53 -9.70
C ALA A 216 31.62 24.88 -10.01
N TYR A 217 30.87 25.98 -9.98
CA TYR A 217 31.43 27.33 -10.09
C TYR A 217 32.36 27.62 -8.90
N VAL A 218 31.92 27.37 -7.66
CA VAL A 218 32.72 27.59 -6.45
C VAL A 218 33.98 26.72 -6.43
N ASP A 219 33.91 25.45 -6.83
CA ASP A 219 35.09 24.58 -6.99
C ASP A 219 36.08 25.14 -8.04
N SER A 220 35.57 25.73 -9.13
CA SER A 220 36.43 26.38 -10.13
C SER A 220 37.12 27.66 -9.61
N GLU A 221 36.43 28.45 -8.77
CA GLU A 221 37.00 29.64 -8.14
C GLU A 221 38.02 29.27 -7.05
N LEU A 222 37.74 28.23 -6.27
CA LEU A 222 38.69 27.68 -5.29
C LEU A 222 39.95 27.14 -5.97
N ARG A 223 39.84 26.42 -7.10
CA ARG A 223 40.99 25.99 -7.89
C ARG A 223 41.85 27.17 -8.38
N GLN A 224 41.22 28.26 -8.84
CA GLN A 224 41.94 29.47 -9.23
C GLN A 224 42.65 30.13 -8.03
N LYS A 225 42.01 30.22 -6.86
CA LYS A 225 42.64 30.72 -5.64
C LYS A 225 43.80 29.84 -5.16
N VAL A 226 43.67 28.52 -5.23
CA VAL A 226 44.76 27.58 -4.94
C VAL A 226 45.93 27.74 -5.92
N GLN A 227 45.67 27.96 -7.21
CA GLN A 227 46.72 28.27 -8.18
C GLN A 227 47.44 29.59 -7.82
N LEU A 228 46.70 30.67 -7.59
CA LEU A 228 47.27 31.97 -7.22
C LEU A 228 48.08 31.91 -5.90
N LEU A 229 47.64 31.13 -4.92
CA LEU A 229 48.39 30.87 -3.69
C LEU A 229 49.68 30.07 -3.95
N SER A 230 49.65 29.10 -4.88
CA SER A 230 50.87 28.38 -5.28
C SER A 230 51.86 29.30 -6.02
N GLU A 231 51.36 30.19 -6.88
CA GLU A 231 52.19 31.19 -7.58
C GLU A 231 52.80 32.20 -6.60
N ALA A 232 52.03 32.66 -5.60
CA ALA A 232 52.52 33.53 -4.53
C ALA A 232 53.59 32.83 -3.67
N ASN A 233 53.40 31.56 -3.30
CA ASN A 233 54.39 30.78 -2.55
C ASN A 233 55.71 30.61 -3.33
N GLU A 234 55.66 30.44 -4.66
CA GLU A 234 56.86 30.45 -5.52
C GLU A 234 57.49 31.84 -5.73
N VAL A 235 56.81 32.92 -5.34
CA VAL A 235 57.42 34.27 -5.23
C VAL A 235 58.08 34.44 -3.86
N VAL A 236 57.40 34.09 -2.76
CA VAL A 236 57.96 34.14 -1.40
C VAL A 236 59.25 33.32 -1.30
N LYS A 237 59.30 32.11 -1.89
CA LYS A 237 60.54 31.30 -1.97
C LYS A 237 61.70 31.98 -2.69
N LYS A 238 61.45 32.87 -3.65
CA LYS A 238 62.51 33.64 -4.32
C LYS A 238 62.97 34.79 -3.45
N GLN A 239 62.03 35.50 -2.82
CA GLN A 239 62.33 36.57 -1.87
C GLN A 239 63.12 36.05 -0.65
N GLU A 240 62.82 34.85 -0.15
CA GLU A 240 63.62 34.14 0.86
C GLU A 240 65.09 33.96 0.41
N ILE A 241 65.31 33.48 -0.83
CA ILE A 241 66.65 33.28 -1.40
C ILE A 241 67.37 34.63 -1.60
N GLU A 242 66.69 35.62 -2.17
CA GLU A 242 67.22 36.97 -2.40
C GLU A 242 67.58 37.66 -1.07
N LEU A 243 66.76 37.51 -0.02
CA LEU A 243 67.07 37.97 1.33
C LEU A 243 68.23 37.20 1.97
N GLN A 244 68.36 35.90 1.72
CA GLN A 244 69.50 35.10 2.20
C GLN A 244 70.80 35.54 1.53
N GLU A 245 70.79 35.82 0.23
CA GLU A 245 71.92 36.37 -0.52
C GLU A 245 72.28 37.79 -0.01
N LEU A 246 71.31 38.69 0.13
CA LEU A 246 71.52 40.04 0.67
C LEU A 246 72.10 40.01 2.10
N ARG A 247 71.60 39.15 2.98
CA ARG A 247 72.16 38.97 4.34
C ARG A 247 73.63 38.55 4.29
N SER A 248 74.03 37.69 3.35
CA SER A 248 75.44 37.30 3.18
C SER A 248 76.32 38.46 2.70
N VAL A 249 75.81 39.31 1.80
CA VAL A 249 76.52 40.50 1.30
C VAL A 249 76.67 41.54 2.41
N VAL A 250 75.64 41.76 3.24
CA VAL A 250 75.72 42.65 4.41
C VAL A 250 76.79 42.15 5.39
N GLN A 251 76.80 40.87 5.75
CA GLN A 251 77.83 40.29 6.63
C GLN A 251 79.27 40.47 6.07
N GLN A 252 79.45 40.32 4.74
CA GLN A 252 80.75 40.60 4.12
C GLN A 252 81.14 42.08 4.27
N ARG A 253 80.20 43.01 4.03
CA ARG A 253 80.44 44.46 4.17
C ARG A 253 80.71 44.88 5.61
N GLU A 254 80.08 44.24 6.59
CA GLU A 254 80.34 44.47 8.01
C GLU A 254 81.78 44.10 8.38
N GLU A 255 82.31 42.94 7.95
CA GLU A 255 83.71 42.57 8.22
C GLU A 255 84.69 43.43 7.41
N GLU A 256 84.39 43.81 6.16
CA GLU A 256 85.19 44.78 5.39
C GLU A 256 85.28 46.15 6.10
N LEU A 257 84.16 46.66 6.62
CA LEU A 257 84.12 47.91 7.40
C LEU A 257 84.89 47.75 8.72
N ARG A 258 84.76 46.62 9.40
CA ARG A 258 85.47 46.30 10.65
C ARG A 258 86.99 46.27 10.46
N LEU A 259 87.46 45.68 9.36
CA LEU A 259 88.87 45.71 8.95
C LEU A 259 89.33 47.14 8.60
N SER A 260 88.49 47.92 7.91
CA SER A 260 88.77 49.33 7.57
C SER A 260 88.87 50.24 8.80
N VAL A 261 87.99 50.05 9.81
CA VAL A 261 88.08 50.74 11.11
C VAL A 261 89.41 50.43 11.79
N ALA A 262 89.75 49.14 11.94
CA ALA A 262 91.01 48.73 12.57
C ALA A 262 92.26 49.27 11.85
N ALA A 263 92.22 49.38 10.51
CA ALA A 263 93.28 50.00 9.72
C ALA A 263 93.40 51.52 10.00
N ARG A 264 92.28 52.24 10.09
CA ARG A 264 92.26 53.67 10.42
C ARG A 264 92.72 53.96 11.85
N ASP A 265 92.42 53.11 12.82
CA ASP A 265 92.89 53.27 14.20
C ASP A 265 94.43 53.16 14.26
N VAL A 266 95.01 52.17 13.56
CA VAL A 266 96.47 52.02 13.41
C VAL A 266 97.11 53.19 12.67
N GLU A 267 96.40 53.83 11.74
CA GLU A 267 96.88 55.05 11.08
C GLU A 267 96.76 56.30 11.96
N GLY A 268 95.71 56.41 12.76
CA GLY A 268 95.55 57.45 13.77
C GLY A 268 96.68 57.46 14.80
N GLU A 269 97.12 56.28 15.27
CA GLU A 269 98.29 56.19 16.16
C GLU A 269 99.60 56.61 15.46
N LYS A 270 99.78 56.31 14.17
CA LYS A 270 100.93 56.84 13.40
C LYS A 270 100.89 58.36 13.27
N LEU A 271 99.70 58.93 13.06
CA LEU A 271 99.53 60.38 12.95
C LEU A 271 99.84 61.10 14.27
N LYS A 272 99.42 60.56 15.42
CA LYS A 272 99.81 61.08 16.75
C LYS A 272 101.33 61.10 16.95
N VAL A 273 102.02 60.04 16.52
CA VAL A 273 103.50 59.95 16.59
C VAL A 273 104.16 61.00 15.66
N ALA A 274 103.60 61.23 14.48
CA ALA A 274 104.08 62.27 13.57
C ALA A 274 103.82 63.70 14.10
N GLU A 275 102.63 63.96 14.64
CA GLU A 275 102.22 65.23 15.26
C GLU A 275 103.16 65.62 16.40
N ALA A 276 103.39 64.72 17.36
CA ALA A 276 104.34 64.94 18.47
C ALA A 276 105.78 65.19 18.00
N SER A 277 106.17 64.66 16.82
CA SER A 277 107.49 64.93 16.24
C SER A 277 107.60 66.31 15.60
N LEU A 278 106.51 66.84 15.05
CA LEU A 278 106.43 68.18 14.46
C LEU A 278 106.26 69.27 15.52
N GLU A 279 105.48 69.01 16.57
CA GLU A 279 105.31 69.93 17.71
C GLU A 279 106.69 70.28 18.34
N LYS A 280 107.53 69.27 18.52
CA LYS A 280 108.92 69.43 18.99
C LYS A 280 109.75 70.35 18.07
N GLN A 281 109.65 70.19 16.75
CA GLN A 281 110.36 71.05 15.78
C GLN A 281 109.84 72.49 15.82
N ALA A 282 108.54 72.71 16.05
CA ALA A 282 107.96 74.04 16.18
C ALA A 282 108.46 74.79 17.43
N MET A 283 108.61 74.09 18.56
CA MET A 283 109.22 74.66 19.78
C MET A 283 110.69 75.05 19.56
N GLU A 284 111.46 74.21 18.87
CA GLU A 284 112.87 74.48 18.53
C GLU A 284 113.00 75.72 17.60
N TRP A 285 112.06 75.94 16.68
CA TRP A 285 112.06 77.13 15.82
C TRP A 285 111.78 78.43 16.59
N LEU A 286 110.76 78.46 17.45
CA LEU A 286 110.31 79.67 18.15
C LEU A 286 111.43 80.32 19.00
N LEU A 287 112.28 79.50 19.63
CA LEU A 287 113.42 79.98 20.41
C LEU A 287 114.40 80.83 19.55
N THR A 288 114.59 80.48 18.28
CA THR A 288 115.49 81.21 17.37
C THR A 288 114.91 82.55 16.90
N GLN A 289 113.57 82.71 16.92
CA GLN A 289 112.92 83.95 16.50
C GLN A 289 113.06 85.06 17.55
N GLU A 290 113.09 84.70 18.84
CA GLU A 290 113.17 85.66 19.94
C GLU A 290 114.55 86.33 20.05
N GLU A 291 115.63 85.61 19.67
CA GLU A 291 117.00 86.15 19.62
C GLU A 291 117.15 87.29 18.59
N LEU A 292 116.41 87.24 17.47
CA LEU A 292 116.49 88.25 16.40
C LEU A 292 115.90 89.60 16.81
N LYS A 293 114.74 89.62 17.49
CA LYS A 293 114.07 90.88 17.91
C LYS A 293 114.96 91.74 18.79
N ARG A 294 115.78 91.10 19.63
CA ARG A 294 116.69 91.77 20.57
C ARG A 294 117.83 92.56 19.88
N LEU A 295 118.00 92.42 18.57
CA LEU A 295 118.95 93.19 17.76
C LEU A 295 118.30 94.40 17.06
N GLU A 296 116.96 94.45 16.97
CA GLU A 296 116.23 95.52 16.28
C GLU A 296 116.11 96.77 17.15
N GLU A 297 115.91 96.60 18.46
CA GLU A 297 115.67 97.71 19.40
C GLU A 297 116.89 98.64 19.60
N GLU A 298 118.10 98.14 19.41
CA GLU A 298 119.34 98.94 19.60
C GLU A 298 119.55 100.01 18.50
N ALA A 299 118.91 99.86 17.33
CA ALA A 299 119.11 100.74 16.18
C ALA A 299 118.29 102.06 16.22
N SER A 300 117.24 102.15 17.04
CA SER A 300 116.15 103.12 16.86
C SER A 300 116.43 104.55 17.37
N LYS A 301 117.56 104.79 18.05
CA LYS A 301 117.67 105.88 19.04
C LYS A 301 118.23 107.23 18.56
N HIS A 302 118.35 107.50 17.24
CA HIS A 302 119.27 108.56 16.77
C HIS A 302 118.78 109.53 15.66
N ALA A 303 117.48 109.67 15.39
CA ALA A 303 116.97 110.51 14.28
C ALA A 303 115.75 111.39 14.61
N GLN A 304 115.94 112.49 15.36
CA GLN A 304 114.90 113.52 15.54
C GLN A 304 115.50 114.93 15.73
N GLU A 305 115.16 115.86 14.82
CA GLU A 305 115.13 117.35 14.93
C GLU A 305 115.32 118.05 13.56
N ARG A 306 114.23 118.30 12.83
CA ARG A 306 114.07 119.33 11.76
C ARG A 306 112.66 119.23 11.12
N SER A 307 111.94 120.31 10.80
CA SER A 307 112.03 121.72 11.22
C SER A 307 110.70 122.44 10.90
N GLU A 308 110.40 123.50 11.63
CA GLU A 308 109.04 124.03 11.84
C GLU A 308 108.61 125.11 10.81
N THR A 309 108.60 124.76 9.51
CA THR A 309 108.24 125.71 8.41
C THR A 309 107.12 125.22 7.48
N LEU A 310 106.44 124.12 7.82
CA LEU A 310 105.37 123.49 7.01
C LEU A 310 103.94 123.95 7.38
N GLU A 311 103.80 124.86 8.34
CA GLU A 311 102.53 125.22 9.01
C GLU A 311 101.46 125.79 8.06
N ASP A 312 101.81 126.70 7.16
CA ASP A 312 100.80 127.41 6.34
C ASP A 312 100.28 126.59 5.15
N PHE A 313 101.14 125.77 4.52
CA PHE A 313 100.67 124.74 3.60
C PHE A 313 99.81 123.69 4.31
N ARG A 314 100.03 123.44 5.62
CA ARG A 314 99.17 122.57 6.43
C ARG A 314 97.74 123.11 6.53
N ARG A 315 97.54 124.43 6.67
CA ARG A 315 96.20 125.04 6.78
C ARG A 315 95.35 124.86 5.53
N VAL A 316 95.89 125.13 4.33
CA VAL A 316 95.15 124.94 3.07
C VAL A 316 94.92 123.45 2.76
N LYS A 317 95.92 122.60 3.04
CA LYS A 317 95.77 121.14 2.91
C LYS A 317 94.71 120.58 3.88
N LYS A 318 94.52 121.18 5.05
CA LYS A 318 93.50 120.80 6.02
C LYS A 318 92.08 120.99 5.45
N LEU A 319 91.72 122.18 4.98
CA LEU A 319 90.38 122.44 4.41
C LEU A 319 90.02 121.48 3.25
N LEU A 320 90.99 121.13 2.39
CA LEU A 320 90.78 120.14 1.32
C LEU A 320 90.66 118.69 1.85
N SER A 321 91.24 118.40 3.01
CA SER A 321 91.07 117.14 3.72
C SER A 321 89.72 117.06 4.43
N ASP A 322 89.26 118.17 5.01
CA ASP A 322 88.00 118.26 5.77
C ASP A 322 86.81 117.97 4.83
N VAL A 323 86.69 118.66 3.69
CA VAL A 323 85.64 118.41 2.68
C VAL A 323 85.71 116.99 2.10
N ARG A 324 86.91 116.42 1.95
CA ARG A 324 87.06 115.01 1.54
C ARG A 324 86.58 114.05 2.62
N SER A 325 86.80 114.36 3.90
CA SER A 325 86.31 113.55 5.02
C SER A 325 84.78 113.61 5.15
N GLU A 326 84.15 114.75 4.85
CA GLU A 326 82.69 114.90 4.80
C GLU A 326 82.07 114.14 3.62
N LEU A 327 82.69 114.17 2.44
CA LEU A 327 82.24 113.38 1.29
C LEU A 327 82.37 111.87 1.56
N VAL A 328 83.48 111.44 2.16
CA VAL A 328 83.70 110.02 2.52
C VAL A 328 82.78 109.57 3.66
N SER A 329 82.53 110.39 4.68
CA SER A 329 81.61 110.04 5.77
C SER A 329 80.16 110.01 5.31
N SER A 330 79.77 110.88 4.37
CA SER A 330 78.48 110.81 3.67
C SER A 330 78.35 109.53 2.83
N GLN A 331 79.39 109.17 2.06
CA GLN A 331 79.43 107.93 1.29
C GLN A 331 79.37 106.68 2.18
N GLN A 332 80.07 106.68 3.31
CA GLN A 332 80.03 105.61 4.32
C GLN A 332 78.67 105.52 5.02
N SER A 333 78.03 106.67 5.32
CA SER A 333 76.69 106.72 5.90
C SER A 333 75.64 106.17 4.94
N LEU A 334 75.75 106.50 3.65
CA LEU A 334 74.88 105.98 2.59
C LEU A 334 75.11 104.48 2.37
N ALA A 335 76.36 104.01 2.43
CA ALA A 335 76.67 102.57 2.39
C ALA A 335 76.12 101.82 3.61
N SER A 336 76.26 102.38 4.82
CA SER A 336 75.67 101.81 6.05
C SER A 336 74.14 101.78 6.00
N SER A 337 73.51 102.80 5.42
CA SER A 337 72.07 102.85 5.18
C SER A 337 71.62 101.75 4.20
N ARG A 338 72.31 101.60 3.06
CA ARG A 338 72.05 100.51 2.09
C ARG A 338 72.24 99.12 2.70
N TYR A 339 73.29 98.91 3.49
CA TYR A 339 73.52 97.65 4.18
C TYR A 339 72.38 97.31 5.15
N LYS A 340 71.92 98.29 5.96
CA LYS A 340 70.76 98.10 6.85
C LYS A 340 69.47 97.81 6.07
N MET A 341 69.25 98.49 4.96
CA MET A 341 68.12 98.26 4.07
C MET A 341 68.13 96.84 3.49
N GLN A 342 69.28 96.36 3.01
CA GLN A 342 69.47 95.00 2.48
C GLN A 342 69.28 93.92 3.56
N VAL A 343 69.69 94.19 4.81
CA VAL A 343 69.43 93.29 5.95
C VAL A 343 67.94 93.26 6.32
N GLN A 344 67.22 94.38 6.18
CA GLN A 344 65.76 94.41 6.35
C GLN A 344 65.01 93.74 5.20
N GLU A 345 65.52 93.85 3.97
CA GLU A 345 64.99 93.18 2.78
C GLU A 345 65.06 91.65 2.96
N GLY A 346 66.23 91.09 3.29
CA GLY A 346 66.38 89.65 3.57
C GLY A 346 65.56 89.15 4.77
N LEU A 347 65.33 89.99 5.79
CA LEU A 347 64.43 89.65 6.91
C LEU A 347 62.96 89.57 6.47
N LEU A 348 62.54 90.43 5.56
CA LEU A 348 61.19 90.40 4.98
C LEU A 348 61.02 89.22 4.01
N GLU A 349 62.05 88.87 3.24
CA GLU A 349 62.06 87.65 2.41
C GLU A 349 61.93 86.39 3.28
N GLN A 350 62.66 86.31 4.40
CA GLN A 350 62.52 85.21 5.36
C GLN A 350 61.10 85.13 5.94
N GLN A 351 60.52 86.26 6.36
CA GLN A 351 59.14 86.28 6.88
C GLN A 351 58.08 85.90 5.84
N LEU A 352 58.32 86.19 4.55
CA LEU A 352 57.45 85.77 3.46
C LEU A 352 57.58 84.26 3.17
N ALA A 353 58.77 83.68 3.31
CA ALA A 353 58.97 82.24 3.24
C ALA A 353 58.29 81.52 4.41
N GLU A 354 58.52 81.95 5.65
CA GLU A 354 57.87 81.38 6.85
C GLU A 354 56.33 81.44 6.77
N LEU A 355 55.76 82.50 6.17
CA LEU A 355 54.31 82.60 5.90
C LEU A 355 53.83 81.69 4.76
N ALA A 356 54.66 81.39 3.76
CA ALA A 356 54.35 80.44 2.71
C ALA A 356 54.34 79.00 3.27
N ASP A 357 55.35 78.62 4.03
CA ASP A 357 55.48 77.31 4.68
C ASP A 357 54.31 77.06 5.66
N GLN A 358 53.97 78.07 6.49
CA GLN A 358 52.80 78.03 7.36
C GLN A 358 51.52 77.82 6.55
N ARG A 359 51.34 78.54 5.42
CA ARG A 359 50.16 78.38 4.56
C ARG A 359 50.10 76.98 3.93
N GLU A 360 51.22 76.41 3.51
CA GLU A 360 51.27 75.04 2.98
C GLU A 360 50.90 74.01 4.05
N SER A 361 51.44 74.14 5.27
CA SER A 361 51.04 73.28 6.39
C SER A 361 49.53 73.37 6.71
N VAL A 362 48.94 74.58 6.67
CA VAL A 362 47.50 74.77 6.88
C VAL A 362 46.67 74.15 5.74
N MET A 363 47.15 74.16 4.50
CA MET A 363 46.49 73.47 3.39
C MET A 363 46.54 71.95 3.57
N LEU A 364 47.68 71.39 4.01
CA LEU A 364 47.81 69.96 4.34
C LEU A 364 46.88 69.55 5.51
N TYR A 365 46.82 70.33 6.59
CA TYR A 365 45.86 70.08 7.68
C TYR A 365 44.40 70.17 7.21
N MET A 366 44.08 71.06 6.26
CA MET A 366 42.76 71.15 5.63
C MET A 366 42.46 70.01 4.64
N GLU A 367 43.47 69.32 4.12
CA GLU A 367 43.32 68.16 3.25
C GLU A 367 43.07 66.91 4.11
N ASN A 368 43.98 66.62 5.05
CA ASN A 368 43.83 65.54 6.03
C ASN A 368 42.50 65.61 6.80
N LEU A 369 42.00 66.81 7.12
CA LEU A 369 40.69 66.99 7.78
C LEU A 369 39.49 66.61 6.89
N LYS A 370 39.59 66.79 5.56
CA LYS A 370 38.55 66.32 4.62
C LYS A 370 38.60 64.81 4.48
N ASP A 371 39.80 64.24 4.41
CA ASP A 371 39.96 62.79 4.26
C ASP A 371 39.46 62.06 5.50
N ALA A 372 39.77 62.56 6.70
CA ALA A 372 39.17 62.08 7.95
C ALA A 372 37.63 62.30 8.00
N GLN A 373 37.10 63.37 7.41
CA GLN A 373 35.65 63.57 7.29
C GLN A 373 35.01 62.56 6.33
N ILE A 374 35.68 62.21 5.22
CA ILE A 374 35.25 61.20 4.25
C ILE A 374 35.29 59.82 4.89
N GLU A 375 36.34 59.48 5.64
CA GLU A 375 36.46 58.23 6.40
C GLU A 375 35.34 58.08 7.43
N VAL A 376 35.07 59.11 8.24
CA VAL A 376 33.96 59.11 9.21
C VAL A 376 32.60 58.91 8.52
N GLU A 377 32.38 59.49 7.34
CA GLU A 377 31.12 59.28 6.59
C GLU A 377 31.06 57.88 5.94
N ASN A 378 32.19 57.34 5.47
CA ASN A 378 32.28 55.96 5.00
C ASN A 378 31.95 54.97 6.14
N GLU A 379 32.52 55.13 7.33
CA GLU A 379 32.20 54.28 8.49
C GLU A 379 30.75 54.43 8.94
N ARG A 380 30.14 55.63 8.84
CA ARG A 380 28.70 55.80 9.05
C ARG A 380 27.87 55.02 8.03
N THR A 381 28.25 54.96 6.76
CA THR A 381 27.52 54.15 5.77
C THR A 381 27.66 52.66 6.05
N LYS A 382 28.87 52.17 6.42
CA LYS A 382 29.08 50.78 6.84
C LYS A 382 28.25 50.42 8.07
N LEU A 383 28.25 51.27 9.09
CA LEU A 383 27.44 51.11 10.31
C LEU A 383 25.94 51.08 9.99
N SER A 384 25.46 51.97 9.10
CA SER A 384 24.06 52.01 8.67
C SER A 384 23.63 50.73 7.93
N VAL A 385 24.52 50.16 7.10
CA VAL A 385 24.30 48.86 6.44
C VAL A 385 24.31 47.70 7.46
N ALA A 386 25.25 47.68 8.41
CA ALA A 386 25.29 46.66 9.46
C ALA A 386 24.04 46.73 10.38
N GLU A 387 23.58 47.93 10.71
CA GLU A 387 22.31 48.16 11.41
C GLU A 387 21.09 47.64 10.63
N ALA A 388 21.08 47.77 9.30
CA ALA A 388 19.99 47.26 8.46
C ALA A 388 19.98 45.73 8.44
N LEU A 389 21.14 45.11 8.23
CA LEU A 389 21.31 43.65 8.24
C LEU A 389 20.96 43.05 9.61
N ASN A 390 21.34 43.68 10.72
CA ASN A 390 20.94 43.24 12.06
C ASN A 390 19.41 43.28 12.25
N LYS A 391 18.72 44.32 11.74
CA LYS A 391 17.26 44.42 11.80
C LYS A 391 16.55 43.40 10.90
N GLU A 392 17.19 42.96 9.82
CA GLU A 392 16.71 41.86 8.95
C GLU A 392 16.86 40.50 9.67
N LEU A 393 18.03 40.21 10.24
CA LEU A 393 18.29 39.02 11.05
C LEU A 393 17.38 38.94 12.30
N GLU A 394 17.07 40.06 12.95
CA GLU A 394 16.09 40.09 14.05
C GLU A 394 14.66 39.72 13.61
N GLN A 395 14.28 40.08 12.37
CA GLN A 395 12.99 39.71 11.80
C GLN A 395 12.95 38.22 11.42
N ASP A 396 13.99 37.71 10.76
CA ASP A 396 14.10 36.28 10.42
C ASP A 396 14.11 35.40 11.68
N LEU A 397 14.90 35.75 12.70
CA LEU A 397 14.89 35.09 14.01
C LEU A 397 13.55 35.19 14.74
N SER A 398 12.69 36.16 14.39
CA SER A 398 11.33 36.26 14.93
C SER A 398 10.38 35.31 14.19
N VAL A 399 10.46 35.27 12.86
CA VAL A 399 9.69 34.34 12.00
C VAL A 399 10.04 32.88 12.32
N GLU A 400 11.33 32.55 12.47
CA GLU A 400 11.80 31.21 12.82
C GLU A 400 11.27 30.77 14.21
N LYS A 401 11.24 31.67 15.21
CA LYS A 401 10.65 31.38 16.52
C LYS A 401 9.15 31.09 16.44
N GLU A 402 8.40 31.77 15.58
CA GLU A 402 6.98 31.47 15.35
C GLU A 402 6.76 30.16 14.57
N LEU A 403 7.66 29.79 13.65
CA LEU A 403 7.64 28.48 13.00
C LEU A 403 7.97 27.36 14.00
N MET A 404 8.99 27.55 14.84
CA MET A 404 9.37 26.61 15.91
C MET A 404 8.23 26.38 16.90
N LYS A 405 7.49 27.43 17.28
CA LYS A 405 6.27 27.30 18.11
C LYS A 405 5.19 26.46 17.45
N LYS A 406 4.89 26.70 16.16
CA LYS A 406 3.89 25.92 15.40
C LYS A 406 4.25 24.45 15.33
N LEU A 407 5.50 24.14 14.96
CA LEU A 407 6.02 22.76 14.96
C LEU A 407 5.96 22.12 16.35
N GLN A 408 6.22 22.90 17.43
CA GLN A 408 6.09 22.39 18.80
C GLN A 408 4.62 22.15 19.21
N GLU A 409 3.66 22.88 18.67
CA GLU A 409 2.23 22.62 18.86
C GLU A 409 1.72 21.44 18.04
N GLU A 410 2.18 21.29 16.80
CA GLU A 410 1.88 20.16 15.93
C GLU A 410 2.42 18.86 16.54
N LEU A 411 3.68 18.84 16.97
CA LEU A 411 4.29 17.72 17.70
C LEU A 411 3.55 17.37 19.01
N LYS A 412 2.92 18.34 19.69
CA LYS A 412 2.06 18.07 20.87
C LYS A 412 0.73 17.43 20.46
N LYS A 413 0.12 17.88 19.36
CA LYS A 413 -1.13 17.32 18.81
C LYS A 413 -0.90 15.88 18.34
N GLU A 414 0.15 15.63 17.56
CA GLU A 414 0.52 14.29 17.08
C GLU A 414 0.80 13.33 18.24
N LYS A 415 1.52 13.76 19.29
CA LYS A 415 1.74 12.94 20.48
C LYS A 415 0.45 12.58 21.21
N ALA A 416 -0.50 13.53 21.35
CA ALA A 416 -1.80 13.24 21.94
C ALA A 416 -2.63 12.27 21.09
N SER A 417 -2.63 12.43 19.77
CA SER A 417 -3.29 11.49 18.84
C SER A 417 -2.66 10.10 18.86
N LEU A 418 -1.34 10.00 18.97
CA LEU A 418 -0.63 8.74 19.10
C LEU A 418 -0.92 8.06 20.45
N GLU A 419 -0.95 8.83 21.55
CA GLU A 419 -1.29 8.32 22.88
C GLU A 419 -2.74 7.80 22.92
N GLN A 420 -3.69 8.49 22.28
CA GLN A 420 -5.05 7.99 22.08
C GLN A 420 -5.06 6.70 21.25
N ALA A 421 -4.38 6.65 20.11
CA ALA A 421 -4.33 5.46 19.26
C ALA A 421 -3.70 4.23 19.96
N VAL A 422 -2.73 4.45 20.85
CA VAL A 422 -2.15 3.40 21.71
C VAL A 422 -3.15 2.92 22.77
N GLN A 423 -3.95 3.81 23.36
CA GLN A 423 -5.02 3.43 24.28
C GLN A 423 -6.13 2.64 23.57
N GLU A 424 -6.55 3.07 22.38
CA GLU A 424 -7.52 2.35 21.54
C GLU A 424 -7.00 0.96 21.11
N MET A 425 -5.72 0.86 20.75
CA MET A 425 -5.07 -0.42 20.44
C MET A 425 -5.02 -1.36 21.65
N ALA A 426 -4.76 -0.84 22.85
CA ALA A 426 -4.76 -1.64 24.09
C ALA A 426 -6.15 -2.19 24.42
N LEU A 427 -7.22 -1.39 24.24
CA LEU A 427 -8.60 -1.84 24.42
C LEU A 427 -8.98 -2.93 23.40
N LEU A 428 -8.62 -2.75 22.11
CA LEU A 428 -8.86 -3.75 21.07
C LEU A 428 -8.09 -5.06 21.32
N GLN A 429 -6.89 -4.99 21.92
CA GLN A 429 -6.14 -6.18 22.32
C GLN A 429 -6.83 -6.90 23.49
N GLU A 430 -7.34 -6.19 24.50
CA GLU A 430 -8.11 -6.78 25.60
C GLU A 430 -9.41 -7.44 25.10
N GLU A 431 -10.16 -6.78 24.20
CA GLU A 431 -11.34 -7.37 23.54
C GLU A 431 -10.97 -8.64 22.74
N LEU A 432 -9.86 -8.61 22.00
CA LEU A 432 -9.36 -9.76 21.24
C LEU A 432 -8.99 -10.94 22.14
N ASP A 433 -8.33 -10.69 23.28
CA ASP A 433 -7.95 -11.74 24.23
C ASP A 433 -9.19 -12.33 24.95
N ILE A 434 -10.19 -11.50 25.29
CA ILE A 434 -11.50 -11.96 25.78
C ILE A 434 -12.19 -12.84 24.73
N LYS A 435 -12.22 -12.43 23.46
CA LYS A 435 -12.82 -13.24 22.38
C LYS A 435 -12.03 -14.51 22.08
N SER A 436 -10.71 -14.49 22.23
CA SER A 436 -9.84 -15.67 22.16
C SER A 436 -10.16 -16.66 23.29
N ALA A 437 -10.41 -16.19 24.51
CA ALA A 437 -10.84 -17.02 25.63
C ALA A 437 -12.24 -17.62 25.40
N GLU A 438 -13.23 -16.80 25.03
CA GLU A 438 -14.58 -17.26 24.66
C GLU A 438 -14.55 -18.33 23.54
N PHE A 439 -13.68 -18.16 22.54
CA PHE A 439 -13.56 -19.13 21.44
C PHE A 439 -12.96 -20.46 21.91
N LYS A 440 -11.92 -20.41 22.76
CA LYS A 440 -11.32 -21.62 23.35
C LYS A 440 -12.32 -22.40 24.21
N GLU A 441 -13.13 -21.71 25.01
CA GLU A 441 -14.21 -22.33 25.81
C GLU A 441 -15.27 -22.98 24.90
N LYS A 442 -15.73 -22.28 23.86
CA LYS A 442 -16.70 -22.81 22.90
C LYS A 442 -16.16 -23.99 22.09
N SER A 443 -14.87 -24.00 21.76
CA SER A 443 -14.19 -25.14 21.12
C SER A 443 -14.16 -26.34 22.06
N ALA A 444 -13.68 -26.17 23.30
CA ALA A 444 -13.63 -27.27 24.27
C ALA A 444 -15.03 -27.85 24.58
N LEU A 445 -16.07 -27.01 24.61
CA LEU A 445 -17.46 -27.47 24.72
C LEU A 445 -17.92 -28.26 23.49
N LEU A 446 -17.51 -27.86 22.28
CA LEU A 446 -17.78 -28.59 21.05
C LEU A 446 -17.06 -29.95 21.04
N ASP A 447 -15.78 -29.99 21.41
CA ASP A 447 -15.00 -31.23 21.52
C ASP A 447 -15.68 -32.24 22.47
N VAL A 448 -16.16 -31.76 23.63
CA VAL A 448 -16.95 -32.56 24.57
C VAL A 448 -18.26 -33.05 23.92
N LYS A 449 -19.00 -32.19 23.20
CA LYS A 449 -20.24 -32.60 22.52
C LYS A 449 -20.03 -33.51 21.32
N GLU A 450 -18.88 -33.47 20.66
CA GLU A 450 -18.51 -34.48 19.66
C GLU A 450 -18.23 -35.82 20.34
N SER A 451 -17.51 -35.85 21.47
CA SER A 451 -17.28 -37.09 22.22
C SER A 451 -18.58 -37.73 22.75
N GLU A 452 -19.48 -36.96 23.37
CA GLU A 452 -20.82 -37.43 23.78
C GLU A 452 -21.62 -38.02 22.60
N LEU A 453 -21.50 -37.41 21.41
CA LEU A 453 -22.20 -37.85 20.20
C LEU A 453 -21.59 -39.10 19.57
N VAL A 454 -20.27 -39.30 19.71
CA VAL A 454 -19.59 -40.56 19.34
C VAL A 454 -20.00 -41.69 20.30
N ASP A 455 -19.99 -41.45 21.61
CA ASP A 455 -20.43 -42.44 22.61
C ASP A 455 -21.90 -42.84 22.40
N ALA A 456 -22.78 -41.87 22.15
CA ALA A 456 -24.19 -42.14 21.84
C ALA A 456 -24.36 -42.95 20.54
N LYS A 457 -23.53 -42.71 19.50
CA LYS A 457 -23.53 -43.54 18.27
C LYS A 457 -23.07 -44.97 18.55
N LEU A 458 -22.05 -45.15 19.38
CA LEU A 458 -21.57 -46.48 19.78
C LEU A 458 -22.64 -47.25 20.55
N GLN A 459 -23.29 -46.63 21.55
CA GLN A 459 -24.40 -47.24 22.29
C GLN A 459 -25.58 -47.61 21.37
N ILE A 460 -25.92 -46.78 20.38
CA ILE A 460 -26.95 -47.09 19.38
C ILE A 460 -26.53 -48.29 18.51
N GLN A 461 -25.25 -48.43 18.18
CA GLN A 461 -24.73 -49.58 17.45
C GLN A 461 -24.75 -50.87 18.31
N GLU A 462 -24.37 -50.79 19.58
CA GLU A 462 -24.44 -51.90 20.54
C GLU A 462 -25.89 -52.39 20.69
N LEU A 463 -26.83 -51.50 21.01
CA LEU A 463 -28.26 -51.81 21.11
C LEU A 463 -28.85 -52.38 19.80
N LYS A 464 -28.32 -51.95 18.64
CA LYS A 464 -28.70 -52.53 17.34
C LYS A 464 -28.19 -53.97 17.17
N THR A 465 -26.98 -54.28 17.66
CA THR A 465 -26.45 -55.67 17.66
C THR A 465 -27.16 -56.55 18.68
N GLU A 466 -27.47 -56.03 19.87
CA GLU A 466 -28.28 -56.74 20.88
C GLU A 466 -29.68 -57.05 20.33
N LYS A 467 -30.36 -56.08 19.72
CA LYS A 467 -31.65 -56.31 19.06
C LYS A 467 -31.58 -57.41 17.99
N ALA A 468 -30.52 -57.42 17.17
CA ALA A 468 -30.35 -58.46 16.15
C ALA A 468 -30.13 -59.85 16.77
N SER A 469 -29.37 -59.94 17.86
CA SER A 469 -29.15 -61.18 18.62
C SER A 469 -30.46 -61.68 19.26
N LEU A 470 -31.23 -60.79 19.89
CA LEU A 470 -32.54 -61.12 20.49
C LEU A 470 -33.57 -61.52 19.43
N GLN A 471 -33.52 -60.94 18.23
CA GLN A 471 -34.39 -61.34 17.12
C GLN A 471 -34.04 -62.76 16.63
N ALA A 472 -32.76 -63.06 16.42
CA ALA A 472 -32.32 -64.41 16.02
C ALA A 472 -32.70 -65.48 17.06
N LEU A 473 -32.58 -65.15 18.35
CA LEU A 473 -33.03 -66.02 19.45
C LEU A 473 -34.55 -66.22 19.45
N LEU A 474 -35.34 -65.18 19.13
CA LEU A 474 -36.80 -65.31 18.99
C LEU A 474 -37.17 -66.22 17.81
N GLU A 475 -36.51 -66.05 16.66
CA GLU A 475 -36.70 -66.89 15.47
C GLU A 475 -36.35 -68.36 15.75
N GLU A 476 -35.28 -68.64 16.52
CA GLU A 476 -34.97 -69.99 17.04
C GLU A 476 -36.10 -70.55 17.92
N LYS A 477 -36.69 -69.73 18.82
CA LYS A 477 -37.79 -70.19 19.69
C LYS A 477 -39.12 -70.38 18.96
N ASP A 478 -39.41 -69.61 17.91
CA ASP A 478 -40.56 -69.89 17.04
C ASP A 478 -40.35 -71.18 16.20
N LEU A 479 -39.12 -71.52 15.81
CA LEU A 479 -38.79 -72.81 15.21
C LEU A 479 -38.94 -73.98 16.20
N GLU A 480 -38.47 -73.85 17.44
CA GLU A 480 -38.71 -74.82 18.51
C GLU A 480 -40.21 -75.04 18.76
N LEU A 481 -40.99 -73.96 18.87
CA LEU A 481 -42.44 -74.00 19.07
C LEU A 481 -43.17 -74.62 17.86
N SER A 482 -42.71 -74.35 16.63
CA SER A 482 -43.24 -74.98 15.42
C SER A 482 -42.99 -76.49 15.41
N SER A 483 -41.78 -76.93 15.77
CA SER A 483 -41.43 -78.35 15.91
C SER A 483 -42.25 -79.03 17.02
N ALA A 484 -42.40 -78.39 18.19
CA ALA A 484 -43.23 -78.90 19.28
C ALA A 484 -44.71 -79.02 18.89
N ARG A 485 -45.26 -78.05 18.14
CA ARG A 485 -46.62 -78.12 17.59
C ARG A 485 -46.78 -79.28 16.59
N LYS A 486 -45.77 -79.53 15.73
CA LYS A 486 -45.79 -80.65 14.78
C LYS A 486 -45.82 -82.01 15.50
N MET A 487 -44.96 -82.20 16.50
CA MET A 487 -44.96 -83.42 17.33
C MET A 487 -46.29 -83.61 18.10
N LEU A 488 -46.94 -82.53 18.53
CA LEU A 488 -48.26 -82.57 19.16
C LEU A 488 -49.36 -83.01 18.18
N VAL A 489 -49.31 -82.54 16.92
CA VAL A 489 -50.22 -82.99 15.85
C VAL A 489 -50.01 -84.47 15.52
N GLU A 490 -48.76 -84.92 15.43
CA GLU A 490 -48.39 -86.32 15.20
C GLU A 490 -48.91 -87.22 16.33
N LEU A 491 -48.68 -86.85 17.59
CA LEU A 491 -49.17 -87.59 18.76
C LEU A 491 -50.71 -87.57 18.88
N ASN A 492 -51.39 -86.51 18.44
CA ASN A 492 -52.86 -86.50 18.33
C ASN A 492 -53.39 -87.44 17.23
N GLN A 493 -52.64 -87.63 16.14
CA GLN A 493 -52.98 -88.64 15.13
C GLN A 493 -52.80 -90.05 15.70
N GLU A 494 -51.68 -90.35 16.37
CA GLU A 494 -51.46 -91.63 17.05
C GLU A 494 -52.57 -91.94 18.07
N ILE A 495 -53.00 -90.97 18.88
CA ILE A 495 -54.13 -91.12 19.80
C ILE A 495 -55.44 -91.43 19.05
N SER A 496 -55.65 -90.82 17.87
CA SER A 496 -56.84 -91.04 17.05
C SER A 496 -56.84 -92.45 16.44
N ASP A 497 -55.68 -92.92 15.95
CA ASP A 497 -55.50 -94.25 15.37
C ASP A 497 -55.64 -95.34 16.45
N LEU A 498 -55.06 -95.12 17.64
CA LEU A 498 -55.25 -95.99 18.81
C LEU A 498 -56.71 -96.05 19.25
N LYS A 499 -57.45 -94.93 19.16
CA LYS A 499 -58.88 -94.88 19.48
C LYS A 499 -59.74 -95.59 18.44
N MET A 500 -59.37 -95.55 17.15
CA MET A 500 -60.00 -96.37 16.11
C MET A 500 -59.75 -97.86 16.36
N LEU A 501 -58.50 -98.26 16.61
CA LEU A 501 -58.15 -99.64 16.93
C LEU A 501 -58.87 -100.14 18.20
N MET A 502 -59.06 -99.28 19.20
CA MET A 502 -59.86 -99.57 20.39
C MET A 502 -61.33 -99.83 20.03
N ASN A 503 -61.95 -99.00 19.18
CA ASN A 503 -63.33 -99.21 18.70
C ASN A 503 -63.47 -100.50 17.87
N ASP A 504 -62.45 -100.85 17.07
CA ASP A 504 -62.41 -102.12 16.33
C ASP A 504 -62.32 -103.33 17.26
N LYS A 505 -61.66 -103.18 18.43
CA LYS A 505 -61.62 -104.21 19.48
C LYS A 505 -62.91 -104.27 20.30
N GLU A 506 -63.54 -103.14 20.59
CA GLU A 506 -64.85 -103.03 21.21
C GLU A 506 -65.92 -103.74 20.35
N THR A 507 -65.93 -103.49 19.04
CA THR A 507 -66.87 -104.14 18.11
C THR A 507 -66.61 -105.63 17.93
N GLN A 508 -65.35 -106.08 17.84
CA GLN A 508 -65.00 -107.51 17.88
C GLN A 508 -65.45 -108.19 19.18
N LEU A 509 -65.37 -107.50 20.32
CA LEU A 509 -65.83 -108.00 21.62
C LEU A 509 -67.37 -108.09 21.67
N ILE A 510 -68.08 -107.10 21.12
CA ILE A 510 -69.55 -107.12 20.98
C ILE A 510 -70.00 -108.27 20.07
N GLU A 511 -69.33 -108.48 18.92
CA GLU A 511 -69.62 -109.59 18.01
C GLU A 511 -69.39 -110.96 18.67
N ALA A 512 -68.24 -111.14 19.35
CA ALA A 512 -67.97 -112.35 20.12
C ALA A 512 -69.01 -112.58 21.23
N THR A 513 -69.45 -111.52 21.91
CA THR A 513 -70.50 -111.58 22.95
C THR A 513 -71.87 -111.93 22.37
N ASN A 514 -72.19 -111.45 21.16
CA ASN A 514 -73.41 -111.83 20.44
C ASN A 514 -73.37 -113.30 20.02
N MET A 515 -72.28 -113.77 19.41
CA MET A 515 -72.11 -115.20 19.10
C MET A 515 -72.20 -116.09 20.34
N LEU A 516 -71.65 -115.66 21.47
CA LEU A 516 -71.73 -116.43 22.73
C LEU A 516 -73.19 -116.49 23.24
N ARG A 517 -73.95 -115.40 23.12
CA ARG A 517 -75.40 -115.39 23.40
C ARG A 517 -76.18 -116.32 22.46
N GLU A 518 -75.86 -116.35 21.17
CA GLU A 518 -76.46 -117.31 20.22
C GLU A 518 -76.12 -118.76 20.60
N LYS A 519 -74.89 -119.05 21.06
CA LYS A 519 -74.55 -120.38 21.59
C LYS A 519 -75.35 -120.71 22.85
N ASP A 520 -75.55 -119.77 23.77
CA ASP A 520 -76.42 -119.97 24.95
C ASP A 520 -77.89 -120.20 24.56
N GLU A 521 -78.39 -119.53 23.52
CA GLU A 521 -79.74 -119.75 22.99
C GLU A 521 -79.86 -121.10 22.27
N HIS A 522 -78.84 -121.52 21.51
CA HIS A 522 -78.75 -122.88 20.99
C HIS A 522 -78.71 -123.92 22.11
N VAL A 523 -77.97 -123.68 23.22
CA VAL A 523 -77.95 -124.55 24.40
C VAL A 523 -79.33 -124.61 25.06
N LYS A 524 -80.03 -123.49 25.22
CA LYS A 524 -81.44 -123.46 25.70
C LYS A 524 -82.37 -124.25 24.77
N VAL A 525 -82.22 -124.13 23.45
CA VAL A 525 -83.00 -124.92 22.47
C VAL A 525 -82.67 -126.41 22.54
N ILE A 526 -81.40 -126.78 22.72
CA ILE A 526 -80.97 -128.16 22.94
C ILE A 526 -81.54 -128.70 24.26
N GLN A 527 -81.53 -127.92 25.33
CA GLN A 527 -82.06 -128.32 26.63
C GLN A 527 -83.60 -128.43 26.63
N ASN A 528 -84.30 -127.55 25.91
CA ASN A 528 -85.74 -127.67 25.68
C ASN A 528 -86.09 -128.90 24.82
N LYS A 529 -85.26 -129.24 23.81
CA LYS A 529 -85.38 -130.51 23.08
C LYS A 529 -85.09 -131.72 23.98
N LEU A 530 -84.08 -131.64 24.85
CA LEU A 530 -83.71 -132.69 25.79
C LEU A 530 -84.85 -132.97 26.77
N ASN A 531 -85.49 -131.93 27.30
CA ASN A 531 -86.67 -132.02 28.18
C ASN A 531 -87.89 -132.60 27.45
N ASN A 532 -88.07 -132.33 26.16
CA ASN A 532 -89.11 -132.96 25.34
C ASN A 532 -88.81 -134.45 25.10
N THR A 533 -87.55 -134.82 24.88
CA THR A 533 -87.13 -136.22 24.76
C THR A 533 -87.17 -136.98 26.08
N SER A 534 -86.93 -136.35 27.24
CA SER A 534 -87.07 -137.01 28.55
C SER A 534 -88.54 -137.21 28.93
N LEU A 535 -89.44 -136.29 28.57
CA LEU A 535 -90.89 -136.50 28.68
C LEU A 535 -91.34 -137.73 27.88
N LYS A 536 -90.86 -137.87 26.64
CA LYS A 536 -91.12 -139.05 25.79
C LYS A 536 -90.42 -140.33 26.29
N ALA A 537 -89.27 -140.20 26.96
CA ALA A 537 -88.64 -141.32 27.64
C ALA A 537 -89.52 -141.81 28.81
N PHE A 538 -90.18 -140.90 29.54
CA PHE A 538 -91.13 -141.23 30.62
C PHE A 538 -92.39 -141.98 30.11
N GLU A 539 -92.87 -141.61 28.91
CA GLU A 539 -93.94 -142.35 28.21
C GLU A 539 -93.48 -143.75 27.73
N ALA A 540 -92.20 -143.93 27.41
CA ALA A 540 -91.64 -145.24 27.08
C ALA A 540 -91.35 -146.10 28.34
N GLU A 541 -90.89 -145.47 29.42
CA GLU A 541 -90.57 -146.09 30.71
C GLU A 541 -91.80 -146.75 31.35
N THR A 542 -92.97 -146.13 31.20
CA THR A 542 -94.27 -146.70 31.63
C THR A 542 -94.71 -147.92 30.82
N VAL A 543 -94.14 -148.19 29.64
CA VAL A 543 -94.39 -149.40 28.84
C VAL A 543 -93.34 -150.50 29.13
N VAL A 544 -92.10 -150.11 29.39
CA VAL A 544 -90.98 -151.05 29.67
C VAL A 544 -91.15 -151.78 31.01
N GLY A 545 -91.87 -151.20 31.97
CA GLY A 545 -92.17 -151.77 33.30
C GLY A 545 -92.96 -153.09 33.36
N ARG A 546 -93.12 -153.82 32.23
CA ARG A 546 -93.74 -155.15 32.16
C ARG A 546 -92.85 -156.24 31.54
N VAL A 547 -91.62 -155.93 31.13
CA VAL A 547 -90.75 -156.88 30.39
C VAL A 547 -89.41 -157.16 31.11
N LEU A 548 -89.19 -156.60 32.30
CA LEU A 548 -87.95 -156.80 33.07
C LEU A 548 -87.94 -158.06 33.96
N ASP A 549 -88.40 -159.19 33.44
CA ASP A 549 -88.05 -160.51 33.95
C ASP A 549 -87.77 -161.45 32.76
N LEU A 550 -86.64 -162.17 32.81
CA LEU A 550 -85.96 -162.82 31.67
C LEU A 550 -85.54 -161.83 30.55
N THR A 551 -84.25 -161.54 30.33
CA THR A 551 -83.25 -162.49 29.79
C THR A 551 -81.83 -161.90 29.85
N ASN A 552 -80.80 -162.75 29.84
CA ASN A 552 -79.40 -162.40 30.19
C ASN A 552 -78.40 -162.41 29.00
N LYS A 553 -77.34 -161.58 29.12
CA LYS A 553 -75.98 -161.62 28.48
C LYS A 553 -75.77 -161.24 26.99
N LEU A 554 -74.94 -160.20 26.79
CA LEU A 554 -73.82 -159.94 25.81
C LEU A 554 -73.70 -158.39 25.63
N VAL A 555 -72.62 -157.62 25.87
CA VAL A 555 -71.15 -157.65 25.58
C VAL A 555 -70.76 -156.76 24.37
N ALA A 556 -70.14 -155.60 24.68
CA ALA A 556 -69.20 -154.74 23.91
C ALA A 556 -69.56 -154.15 22.50
N SER A 557 -69.14 -152.89 22.21
CA SER A 557 -67.93 -152.58 21.36
C SER A 557 -67.88 -151.17 20.66
N ILE A 558 -66.67 -150.60 20.51
CA ILE A 558 -66.08 -149.93 19.28
C ILE A 558 -66.25 -148.40 18.90
N LYS A 559 -65.08 -147.73 18.70
CA LYS A 559 -64.68 -146.66 17.68
C LYS A 559 -65.22 -145.18 17.74
N ASN A 560 -64.63 -144.12 17.10
CA ASN A 560 -63.51 -144.04 16.11
C ASN A 560 -62.69 -142.69 15.94
N GLU A 561 -61.58 -142.82 15.16
CA GLU A 561 -60.77 -141.93 14.25
C GLU A 561 -61.48 -140.68 13.59
N ASP A 562 -60.92 -139.55 13.08
CA ASP A 562 -59.55 -138.90 12.94
C ASP A 562 -59.72 -137.35 12.56
N ILE A 563 -58.85 -136.44 12.01
CA ILE A 563 -57.56 -136.40 11.24
C ILE A 563 -56.70 -135.05 11.36
N ASN A 564 -56.05 -134.52 10.29
CA ASN A 564 -54.88 -133.55 10.22
C ASN A 564 -55.07 -132.15 9.49
N SER A 565 -53.98 -131.33 9.48
CA SER A 565 -53.46 -130.38 8.40
C SER A 565 -53.94 -128.89 8.27
N SER A 566 -53.22 -127.91 7.62
CA SER A 566 -51.75 -127.67 7.39
C SER A 566 -51.35 -126.34 6.64
N ARG A 567 -50.48 -125.48 7.23
CA ARG A 567 -49.41 -124.60 6.62
C ARG A 567 -49.78 -123.44 5.58
N PRO A 568 -48.87 -122.69 4.87
CA PRO A 568 -48.90 -121.18 4.81
C PRO A 568 -48.71 -120.49 3.41
N LEU A 569 -48.34 -119.17 3.35
CA LEU A 569 -47.25 -118.53 2.52
C LEU A 569 -47.57 -117.18 1.75
N ASN A 570 -46.66 -116.17 1.80
CA ASN A 570 -46.34 -115.05 0.84
C ASN A 570 -47.40 -113.97 0.39
N GLU A 571 -47.13 -112.79 -0.26
CA GLU A 571 -45.97 -111.85 -0.48
C GLU A 571 -46.36 -110.65 -1.43
N LEU A 572 -45.48 -109.64 -1.66
CA LEU A 572 -45.31 -108.74 -2.85
C LEU A 572 -45.80 -107.24 -2.85
N GLY A 573 -45.00 -106.34 -3.46
CA GLY A 573 -45.29 -104.95 -3.93
C GLY A 573 -44.46 -103.82 -3.26
N ASP A 574 -43.50 -103.06 -3.84
CA ASP A 574 -43.39 -102.21 -5.07
C ASP A 574 -44.01 -100.78 -4.92
N GLN A 575 -43.41 -99.64 -5.32
CA GLN A 575 -42.08 -99.28 -5.95
C GLN A 575 -41.64 -97.85 -5.44
N LEU A 576 -40.88 -96.89 -6.01
CA LEU A 576 -40.25 -96.52 -7.32
C LEU A 576 -39.04 -95.54 -7.06
N MET A 577 -38.54 -94.72 -8.02
CA MET A 577 -37.32 -93.87 -7.87
C MET A 577 -37.14 -92.64 -8.83
N MET A 578 -36.13 -91.80 -8.54
CA MET A 578 -35.34 -90.85 -9.40
C MET A 578 -35.75 -89.34 -9.56
N PRO A 579 -34.81 -88.43 -9.98
CA PRO A 579 -34.79 -86.99 -9.62
C PRO A 579 -34.63 -86.01 -10.82
N LEU A 580 -34.29 -84.73 -10.57
CA LEU A 580 -33.35 -83.94 -11.41
C LEU A 580 -32.74 -82.71 -10.68
N SER A 581 -31.90 -81.92 -11.36
CA SER A 581 -31.18 -80.72 -10.86
C SER A 581 -31.23 -79.57 -11.87
N GLU A 582 -31.08 -78.31 -11.44
CA GLU A 582 -30.91 -77.18 -12.37
C GLU A 582 -30.03 -76.02 -11.82
N ASP A 583 -28.96 -75.74 -12.59
CA ASP A 583 -28.15 -74.51 -12.82
C ASP A 583 -27.97 -73.37 -11.78
N PRO A 584 -26.70 -72.98 -11.47
CA PRO A 584 -26.33 -71.70 -10.84
C PRO A 584 -25.29 -70.87 -11.64
N THR A 585 -25.47 -70.61 -12.94
CA THR A 585 -24.42 -69.99 -13.81
C THR A 585 -24.55 -68.46 -14.05
N SER A 586 -25.62 -67.80 -13.62
CA SER A 586 -25.87 -66.36 -13.95
C SER A 586 -25.21 -65.36 -12.99
N GLU A 587 -25.27 -65.59 -11.68
CA GLU A 587 -24.99 -64.59 -10.64
C GLU A 587 -23.50 -64.21 -10.52
N LEU A 588 -22.60 -65.19 -10.66
CA LEU A 588 -21.15 -64.99 -10.67
C LEU A 588 -20.70 -63.99 -11.76
N SER A 589 -21.31 -64.04 -12.94
CA SER A 589 -20.95 -63.16 -14.06
C SER A 589 -21.27 -61.67 -13.79
N TRP A 590 -22.34 -61.41 -13.03
CA TRP A 590 -22.74 -60.05 -12.64
C TRP A 590 -21.84 -59.49 -11.53
N GLN A 591 -21.52 -60.31 -10.52
CA GLN A 591 -20.60 -59.93 -9.44
C GLN A 591 -19.18 -59.67 -9.97
N GLN A 592 -18.68 -60.49 -10.89
CA GLN A 592 -17.37 -60.29 -11.52
C GLN A 592 -17.32 -58.97 -12.32
N LYS A 593 -18.39 -58.63 -13.04
CA LYS A 593 -18.48 -57.38 -13.82
C LYS A 593 -18.65 -56.12 -12.95
N GLN A 594 -19.28 -56.24 -11.77
CA GLN A 594 -19.28 -55.20 -10.74
C GLN A 594 -17.86 -54.95 -10.22
N LEU A 595 -17.14 -56.00 -9.83
CA LEU A 595 -15.77 -55.90 -9.33
C LEU A 595 -14.80 -55.32 -10.35
N GLU A 596 -14.90 -55.70 -11.63
CA GLU A 596 -14.04 -55.18 -12.70
C GLU A 596 -14.25 -53.68 -12.96
N ASN A 597 -15.51 -53.21 -12.95
CA ASN A 597 -15.82 -51.77 -13.02
C ASN A 597 -15.25 -50.98 -11.82
N VAL A 598 -15.37 -51.53 -10.60
CA VAL A 598 -14.80 -50.91 -9.39
C VAL A 598 -13.26 -50.87 -9.46
N LEU A 599 -12.63 -51.88 -10.05
CA LEU A 599 -11.18 -51.98 -10.20
C LEU A 599 -10.64 -50.97 -11.24
N GLU A 600 -11.33 -50.76 -12.37
CA GLU A 600 -10.98 -49.66 -13.29
C GLU A 600 -11.24 -48.27 -12.68
N LEU A 601 -12.35 -48.06 -11.98
CA LEU A 601 -12.59 -46.80 -11.26
C LEU A 601 -11.49 -46.52 -10.21
N ALA A 602 -10.99 -47.57 -9.54
CA ALA A 602 -9.87 -47.46 -8.60
C ALA A 602 -8.54 -47.15 -9.32
N LYS A 603 -8.28 -47.73 -10.50
CA LYS A 603 -7.11 -47.41 -11.34
C LYS A 603 -7.14 -45.97 -11.84
N GLU A 604 -8.31 -45.45 -12.24
CA GLU A 604 -8.45 -44.06 -12.68
C GLU A 604 -8.27 -43.08 -11.52
N ASN A 605 -8.87 -43.36 -10.35
CA ASN A 605 -8.62 -42.57 -9.13
C ASN A 605 -7.16 -42.64 -8.64
N LEU A 606 -6.47 -43.76 -8.85
CA LEU A 606 -5.04 -43.85 -8.54
C LEU A 606 -4.20 -42.97 -9.48
N LYS A 607 -4.51 -42.96 -10.78
CA LYS A 607 -3.84 -42.09 -11.78
C LYS A 607 -4.09 -40.60 -11.52
N THR A 608 -5.30 -40.21 -11.14
CA THR A 608 -5.58 -38.80 -10.79
C THR A 608 -4.82 -38.39 -9.53
N LYS A 609 -4.76 -39.25 -8.51
CA LYS A 609 -3.95 -38.99 -7.30
C LYS A 609 -2.45 -39.00 -7.56
N GLU A 610 -1.93 -39.84 -8.45
CA GLU A 610 -0.54 -39.79 -8.90
C GLU A 610 -0.22 -38.45 -9.60
N MET A 611 -1.12 -37.97 -10.46
CA MET A 611 -0.99 -36.66 -11.11
C MET A 611 -1.10 -35.48 -10.13
N GLU A 612 -1.97 -35.56 -9.13
CA GLU A 612 -2.04 -34.58 -8.03
C GLU A 612 -0.74 -34.55 -7.21
N VAL A 613 -0.18 -35.72 -6.87
CA VAL A 613 1.09 -35.83 -6.14
C VAL A 613 2.25 -35.25 -6.96
N LEU A 614 2.32 -35.53 -8.26
CA LEU A 614 3.32 -34.94 -9.15
C LEU A 614 3.17 -33.42 -9.30
N ALA A 615 1.94 -32.89 -9.26
CA ALA A 615 1.69 -31.45 -9.24
C ALA A 615 2.12 -30.81 -7.91
N ALA A 616 1.78 -31.44 -6.78
CA ALA A 616 2.19 -31.01 -5.44
C ALA A 616 3.72 -31.04 -5.27
N GLN A 617 4.39 -32.08 -5.77
CA GLN A 617 5.85 -32.19 -5.73
C GLN A 617 6.53 -31.07 -6.54
N ARG A 618 5.99 -30.71 -7.72
CA ARG A 618 6.48 -29.55 -8.49
C ARG A 618 6.29 -28.24 -7.73
N ALA A 619 5.11 -28.02 -7.15
CA ALA A 619 4.83 -26.83 -6.34
C ALA A 619 5.79 -26.72 -5.14
N LEU A 620 6.09 -27.84 -4.48
CA LEU A 620 7.05 -27.91 -3.38
C LEU A 620 8.47 -27.57 -3.85
N THR A 621 8.95 -28.14 -4.97
CA THR A 621 10.28 -27.78 -5.50
C THR A 621 10.42 -26.31 -5.92
N ILE A 622 9.32 -25.66 -6.33
CA ILE A 622 9.32 -24.21 -6.60
C ILE A 622 9.43 -23.44 -5.28
N LYS A 623 8.73 -23.87 -4.23
CA LYS A 623 8.81 -23.24 -2.89
C LYS A 623 10.16 -23.46 -2.21
N ASP A 624 10.81 -24.59 -2.40
CA ASP A 624 12.17 -24.82 -1.89
C ASP A 624 13.20 -23.87 -2.54
N GLU A 625 13.10 -23.63 -3.85
CA GLU A 625 14.00 -22.70 -4.54
C GLU A 625 13.66 -21.22 -4.22
N GLU A 626 12.38 -20.86 -4.03
CA GLU A 626 11.98 -19.57 -3.45
C GLU A 626 12.59 -19.37 -2.05
N LEU A 627 12.46 -20.36 -1.16
CA LEU A 627 13.02 -20.29 0.20
C LEU A 627 14.54 -20.14 0.17
N LYS A 628 15.23 -20.93 -0.64
CA LYS A 628 16.69 -20.86 -0.88
C LYS A 628 17.13 -19.47 -1.38
N MET A 629 16.36 -18.85 -2.29
CA MET A 629 16.60 -17.47 -2.72
C MET A 629 16.34 -16.44 -1.62
N THR A 630 15.35 -16.65 -0.74
CA THR A 630 15.11 -15.76 0.41
C THR A 630 16.18 -15.90 1.50
N LEU A 631 16.73 -17.10 1.72
CA LEU A 631 17.85 -17.36 2.62
C LEU A 631 19.12 -16.67 2.11
N ALA A 632 19.50 -16.86 0.84
CA ALA A 632 20.65 -16.17 0.25
C ALA A 632 20.54 -14.63 0.34
N ARG A 633 19.31 -14.08 0.30
CA ARG A 633 19.05 -12.65 0.52
C ARG A 633 19.13 -12.24 2.00
N LEU A 634 18.78 -13.15 2.92
CA LEU A 634 18.95 -12.94 4.37
C LEU A 634 20.44 -12.94 4.74
N ASP A 635 21.19 -13.94 4.29
CA ASP A 635 22.64 -14.07 4.51
C ASP A 635 23.39 -12.82 4.02
N ALA A 636 23.03 -12.32 2.83
CA ALA A 636 23.59 -11.08 2.29
C ALA A 636 23.27 -9.85 3.17
N LYS A 637 22.08 -9.79 3.78
CA LYS A 637 21.70 -8.69 4.69
C LYS A 637 22.31 -8.82 6.08
N GLU A 638 22.54 -10.03 6.59
CA GLU A 638 23.31 -10.25 7.81
C GLU A 638 24.77 -9.84 7.61
N GLU A 639 25.37 -10.15 6.45
CA GLU A 639 26.74 -9.75 6.10
C GLU A 639 26.89 -8.23 5.86
N GLU A 640 25.87 -7.55 5.31
CA GLU A 640 25.80 -6.08 5.28
C GLU A 640 25.71 -5.49 6.70
N LEU A 641 24.85 -6.02 7.55
CA LEU A 641 24.65 -5.55 8.93
C LEU A 641 25.91 -5.76 9.76
N ARG A 642 26.59 -6.90 9.58
CA ARG A 642 27.89 -7.20 10.21
C ARG A 642 28.94 -6.15 9.84
N LYS A 643 29.08 -5.81 8.55
CA LYS A 643 30.00 -4.74 8.10
C LYS A 643 29.65 -3.37 8.67
N ALA A 644 28.36 -3.00 8.67
CA ALA A 644 27.91 -1.74 9.25
C ALA A 644 28.18 -1.66 10.77
N LYS A 645 28.05 -2.78 11.49
CA LYS A 645 28.40 -2.88 12.91
C LYS A 645 29.91 -2.80 13.12
N ASP A 646 30.71 -3.52 12.33
CA ASP A 646 32.17 -3.53 12.42
C ASP A 646 32.71 -2.11 12.19
N MET A 647 32.24 -1.40 11.14
CA MET A 647 32.52 0.02 10.90
C MET A 647 32.10 0.92 12.07
N ALA A 648 30.90 0.75 12.62
CA ALA A 648 30.44 1.56 13.76
C ALA A 648 31.29 1.32 15.04
N THR A 649 31.93 0.16 15.17
CA THR A 649 32.91 -0.08 16.26
C THR A 649 34.30 0.49 15.94
N GLU A 650 34.67 0.62 14.68
CA GLU A 650 35.90 1.30 14.24
C GLU A 650 35.76 2.82 14.48
N ASP A 651 34.69 3.44 13.97
CA ASP A 651 34.33 4.85 14.23
C ASP A 651 34.31 5.16 15.74
N ALA A 652 33.72 4.30 16.56
CA ALA A 652 33.64 4.49 18.00
C ALA A 652 35.00 4.35 18.71
N ASN A 653 35.91 3.53 18.19
CA ASN A 653 37.27 3.44 18.70
C ASN A 653 38.11 4.65 18.27
N ASP A 654 37.95 5.16 17.06
CA ASP A 654 38.64 6.37 16.58
C ASP A 654 38.16 7.62 17.33
N HIS A 655 36.85 7.78 17.55
CA HIS A 655 36.33 8.85 18.41
C HIS A 655 36.88 8.74 19.85
N LYS A 656 37.04 7.52 20.38
CA LYS A 656 37.63 7.29 21.70
C LYS A 656 39.13 7.57 21.73
N MET A 657 39.86 7.31 20.65
CA MET A 657 41.28 7.66 20.48
C MET A 657 41.46 9.19 20.38
N VAL A 658 40.63 9.88 19.60
CA VAL A 658 40.61 11.35 19.54
C VAL A 658 40.24 11.97 20.88
N TYR A 659 39.28 11.40 21.61
CA TYR A 659 38.95 11.84 22.96
C TYR A 659 40.12 11.60 23.95
N ALA A 660 40.82 10.48 23.85
CA ALA A 660 42.01 10.22 24.66
C ALA A 660 43.15 11.20 24.35
N MET A 661 43.50 11.42 23.08
CA MET A 661 44.56 12.36 22.67
C MET A 661 44.23 13.82 23.04
N THR A 662 42.96 14.22 23.01
CA THR A 662 42.55 15.55 23.46
C THR A 662 42.56 15.66 24.98
N GLN A 663 42.13 14.64 25.71
CA GLN A 663 42.21 14.60 27.17
C GLN A 663 43.66 14.57 27.68
N GLU A 664 44.56 13.88 26.98
CA GLU A 664 46.00 13.83 27.25
C GLU A 664 46.66 15.21 27.03
N ARG A 665 46.39 15.86 25.89
CA ARG A 665 46.82 17.26 25.64
C ARG A 665 46.31 18.27 26.68
N ILE A 666 45.12 18.05 27.24
CA ILE A 666 44.52 18.90 28.28
C ILE A 666 45.09 18.57 29.68
N ALA A 667 45.64 17.37 29.88
CA ALA A 667 46.29 16.97 31.13
C ALA A 667 47.78 17.37 31.19
N GLU A 668 48.47 17.43 30.04
CA GLU A 668 49.89 17.83 29.97
C GLU A 668 50.10 19.35 29.94
N LYS A 669 49.20 20.13 29.34
CA LYS A 669 49.30 21.60 29.30
C LYS A 669 48.76 22.22 30.58
N THR A 670 49.60 23.00 31.28
CA THR A 670 49.13 23.83 32.40
C THR A 670 48.31 25.02 31.89
N MET A 671 47.57 25.66 32.80
CA MET A 671 46.79 26.87 32.47
C MET A 671 47.67 28.00 31.92
N ASP A 672 48.92 28.06 32.39
CA ASP A 672 49.91 29.05 31.98
C ASP A 672 50.46 28.72 30.57
N ASP A 673 50.69 27.45 30.25
CA ASP A 673 51.06 27.03 28.88
C ASP A 673 49.96 27.36 27.87
N LEU A 674 48.70 27.18 28.25
CA LEU A 674 47.54 27.51 27.40
C LEU A 674 47.39 29.03 27.21
N ALA A 675 47.75 29.83 28.21
CA ALA A 675 47.81 31.29 28.12
C ALA A 675 48.99 31.76 27.24
N ILE A 676 50.15 31.10 27.32
CA ILE A 676 51.32 31.35 26.47
C ILE A 676 51.00 30.99 25.01
N GLU A 677 50.38 29.84 24.75
CA GLU A 677 49.96 29.42 23.40
C GLU A 677 48.92 30.39 22.82
N LYS A 678 47.97 30.89 23.63
CA LYS A 678 47.05 31.97 23.20
C LYS A 678 47.82 33.25 22.86
N LEU A 679 48.73 33.71 23.71
CA LEU A 679 49.51 34.93 23.48
C LEU A 679 50.46 34.79 22.28
N GLN A 680 50.96 33.59 21.99
CA GLN A 680 51.75 33.30 20.79
C GLN A 680 50.88 33.34 19.52
N LEU A 681 49.64 32.84 19.59
CA LEU A 681 48.71 32.89 18.45
C LEU A 681 48.18 34.32 18.22
N GLU A 682 47.92 35.08 19.28
CA GLU A 682 47.55 36.49 19.25
C GLU A 682 48.72 37.38 18.77
N ALA A 683 49.97 37.05 19.13
CA ALA A 683 51.16 37.68 18.57
C ALA A 683 51.36 37.33 17.09
N ALA A 684 51.20 36.07 16.69
CA ALA A 684 51.29 35.65 15.29
C ALA A 684 50.21 36.33 14.42
N GLN A 685 48.99 36.50 14.92
CA GLN A 685 47.95 37.27 14.22
C GLN A 685 48.33 38.74 14.04
N LEU A 686 48.98 39.37 15.03
CA LEU A 686 49.48 40.73 14.91
C LEU A 686 50.70 40.83 13.96
N GLU A 687 51.53 39.78 13.90
CA GLU A 687 52.66 39.69 12.97
C GLU A 687 52.16 39.49 11.53
N ASP A 688 51.18 38.61 11.30
CA ASP A 688 50.44 38.44 10.03
C ASP A 688 49.74 39.76 9.60
N GLU A 689 49.11 40.49 10.51
CA GLU A 689 48.46 41.78 10.22
C GLU A 689 49.48 42.87 9.85
N VAL A 690 50.64 42.89 10.50
CA VAL A 690 51.76 43.79 10.15
C VAL A 690 52.41 43.39 8.82
N GLU A 691 52.55 42.10 8.52
CA GLU A 691 53.03 41.63 7.21
C GLU A 691 52.01 41.97 6.10
N ALA A 692 50.71 41.84 6.36
CA ALA A 692 49.66 42.28 5.42
C ALA A 692 49.66 43.81 5.20
N ALA A 693 49.87 44.60 6.25
CA ALA A 693 49.97 46.06 6.16
C ALA A 693 51.24 46.52 5.40
N THR A 694 52.39 45.91 5.68
CA THR A 694 53.64 46.21 4.97
C THR A 694 53.63 45.72 3.52
N SER A 695 53.09 44.53 3.26
CA SER A 695 52.88 43.99 1.90
C SER A 695 51.95 44.87 1.06
N THR A 696 50.86 45.41 1.65
CA THR A 696 49.96 46.34 0.94
C THR A 696 50.61 47.71 0.69
N LEU A 697 51.42 48.23 1.62
CA LEU A 697 52.22 49.45 1.39
C LEU A 697 53.28 49.25 0.28
N GLN A 698 54.03 48.15 0.31
CA GLN A 698 55.03 47.85 -0.72
C GLN A 698 54.39 47.67 -2.10
N LYS A 699 53.22 47.01 -2.17
CA LYS A 699 52.44 46.86 -3.40
C LYS A 699 51.86 48.19 -3.90
N LEU A 700 51.56 49.13 -3.01
CA LEU A 700 51.19 50.51 -3.37
C LEU A 700 52.39 51.25 -4.00
N ALA A 701 53.59 51.11 -3.41
CA ALA A 701 54.82 51.68 -3.94
C ALA A 701 55.19 51.09 -5.32
N GLU A 702 55.07 49.77 -5.50
CA GLU A 702 55.25 49.14 -6.82
C GLU A 702 54.24 49.67 -7.85
N MET A 703 52.99 49.90 -7.46
CA MET A 703 51.98 50.49 -8.35
C MET A 703 52.27 51.96 -8.69
N SER A 704 52.78 52.78 -7.76
CA SER A 704 53.21 54.15 -8.07
C SER A 704 54.45 54.17 -8.98
N GLN A 705 55.44 53.30 -8.72
CA GLN A 705 56.63 53.10 -9.56
C GLN A 705 56.23 52.68 -10.98
N GLN A 706 55.30 51.74 -11.11
CA GLN A 706 54.78 51.29 -12.40
C GLN A 706 53.96 52.37 -13.13
N LEU A 707 53.18 53.19 -12.41
CA LEU A 707 52.47 54.33 -13.01
C LEU A 707 53.45 55.41 -13.50
N LEU A 708 54.47 55.74 -12.71
CA LEU A 708 55.53 56.67 -13.07
C LEU A 708 56.27 56.18 -14.32
N ASN A 709 56.69 54.91 -14.35
CA ASN A 709 57.37 54.29 -15.48
C ASN A 709 56.47 54.18 -16.73
N LYS A 710 55.16 53.93 -16.58
CA LYS A 710 54.20 53.95 -17.70
C LYS A 710 53.87 55.38 -18.19
N ALA A 711 54.16 56.42 -17.40
CA ALA A 711 54.01 57.83 -17.76
C ALA A 711 55.29 58.49 -18.32
N MET A 712 56.40 57.77 -18.42
CA MET A 712 57.65 58.23 -19.04
C MET A 712 57.71 58.16 -20.58
N PRO A 713 57.24 57.09 -21.27
CA PRO A 713 57.50 56.89 -22.70
C PRO A 713 56.51 57.66 -23.60
N SER A 714 56.66 58.99 -23.69
CA SER A 714 55.98 59.81 -24.71
C SER A 714 56.74 61.05 -25.18
N VAL A 715 57.98 61.28 -24.71
CA VAL A 715 58.74 62.52 -24.95
C VAL A 715 60.13 62.29 -25.57
N GLU A 716 60.59 61.04 -25.69
CA GLU A 716 61.93 60.71 -26.24
C GLU A 716 61.85 59.87 -27.53
N ALA A 717 61.30 60.47 -28.58
CA ALA A 717 61.55 60.09 -29.97
C ALA A 717 61.61 61.36 -30.84
N ASP A 718 62.45 61.32 -31.89
CA ASP A 718 62.55 62.30 -32.97
C ASP A 718 62.83 63.78 -32.59
N SER A 719 64.08 64.03 -32.20
CA SER A 719 64.73 65.32 -32.45
C SER A 719 66.00 65.12 -33.27
N TYR A 720 65.97 65.44 -34.58
CA TYR A 720 67.12 65.94 -35.34
C TYR A 720 66.71 66.48 -36.75
N THR A 721 66.82 67.80 -36.95
CA THR A 721 67.10 68.54 -38.22
C THR A 721 66.34 68.20 -39.53
N SER A 722 65.68 69.21 -40.16
CA SER A 722 66.27 70.00 -41.28
C SER A 722 65.26 70.89 -42.08
N LEU A 723 65.79 72.00 -42.64
CA LEU A 723 65.40 72.81 -43.83
C LEU A 723 63.93 73.22 -44.20
N MET A 724 63.71 74.55 -44.20
CA MET A 724 63.22 75.43 -45.30
C MET A 724 61.89 75.20 -46.09
N GLN A 725 61.07 76.27 -46.05
CA GLN A 725 60.31 76.94 -47.14
C GLN A 725 58.95 76.42 -47.69
N ASN A 726 57.99 77.36 -47.61
CA ASN A 726 56.95 77.75 -48.60
C ASN A 726 55.64 76.93 -48.78
N ASN A 727 54.54 77.59 -48.41
CA ASN A 727 53.33 77.84 -49.22
C ASN A 727 52.58 76.67 -49.89
N ASN A 728 51.44 76.24 -49.31
CA ASN A 728 50.12 76.82 -49.65
C ASN A 728 48.96 76.14 -48.90
N ASP A 729 47.75 76.72 -49.01
CA ASP A 729 46.52 76.31 -48.32
C ASP A 729 46.08 74.85 -48.57
N ILE A 730 45.56 74.23 -47.51
CA ILE A 730 44.29 73.48 -47.51
C ILE A 730 43.66 73.65 -46.13
N ASN A 731 42.34 73.86 -46.08
CA ASN A 731 41.59 74.27 -44.89
C ASN A 731 40.75 73.11 -44.34
N LEU A 732 40.99 72.71 -43.09
CA LEU A 732 40.01 71.93 -42.31
C LEU A 732 40.14 72.19 -40.80
N ASN A 733 39.01 72.45 -40.14
CA ASN A 733 38.97 72.75 -38.70
C ASN A 733 38.97 71.46 -37.86
N LEU A 734 39.88 71.36 -36.87
CA LEU A 734 39.53 70.78 -35.57
C LEU A 734 40.43 71.26 -34.40
N ILE A 735 39.80 71.96 -33.46
CA ILE A 735 40.10 72.06 -32.01
C ILE A 735 41.58 72.11 -31.59
N THR A 736 42.02 73.29 -31.14
CA THR A 736 43.25 73.50 -30.37
C THR A 736 43.27 72.70 -29.07
N ASN A 737 44.21 71.77 -28.90
CA ASN A 737 44.35 70.97 -27.68
C ASN A 737 45.62 71.31 -26.87
N ILE A 738 45.73 72.58 -26.46
CA ILE A 738 46.89 73.09 -25.70
C ILE A 738 46.85 72.63 -24.23
N ASN A 739 45.66 72.39 -23.68
CA ASN A 739 45.47 72.03 -22.27
C ASN A 739 45.98 70.61 -21.89
N CYS A 740 46.31 69.75 -22.86
CA CYS A 740 46.79 68.40 -22.57
C CYS A 740 48.22 68.34 -22.00
N ILE A 741 49.07 69.34 -22.25
CA ILE A 741 50.47 69.32 -21.80
C ILE A 741 50.54 69.68 -20.30
N ASP A 742 49.94 70.80 -19.90
CA ASP A 742 49.97 71.25 -18.50
C ASP A 742 49.25 70.27 -17.56
N CYS A 743 48.10 69.72 -17.98
CA CYS A 743 47.41 68.70 -17.19
C CYS A 743 48.26 67.42 -17.00
N LEU A 744 49.01 66.99 -18.02
CA LEU A 744 49.88 65.83 -17.92
C LEU A 744 51.13 66.12 -17.08
N ALA A 745 51.67 67.35 -17.14
CA ALA A 745 52.74 67.80 -16.26
C ALA A 745 52.30 67.87 -14.78
N VAL A 746 51.09 68.37 -14.50
CA VAL A 746 50.51 68.39 -13.14
C VAL A 746 50.27 66.96 -12.63
N VAL A 747 49.73 66.06 -13.47
CA VAL A 747 49.59 64.64 -13.09
C VAL A 747 50.95 64.00 -12.84
N LYS A 748 51.97 64.26 -13.66
CA LYS A 748 53.34 63.74 -13.46
C LYS A 748 53.97 64.27 -12.16
N ALA A 749 53.76 65.54 -11.82
CA ALA A 749 54.22 66.14 -10.57
C ALA A 749 53.37 65.74 -9.34
N GLY A 750 52.15 65.25 -9.54
CA GLY A 750 51.32 64.61 -8.51
C GLY A 750 51.78 63.18 -8.23
N VAL A 751 51.90 62.36 -9.27
CA VAL A 751 52.39 60.97 -9.19
C VAL A 751 53.81 60.91 -8.62
N ALA A 752 54.72 61.82 -9.02
CA ALA A 752 56.07 61.89 -8.45
C ALA A 752 56.05 62.22 -6.94
N ARG A 753 55.18 63.13 -6.48
CA ARG A 753 55.04 63.44 -5.05
C ARG A 753 54.40 62.31 -4.26
N LEU A 754 53.39 61.63 -4.82
CA LEU A 754 52.80 60.44 -4.21
C LEU A 754 53.80 59.28 -4.13
N SER A 755 54.64 59.07 -5.15
CA SER A 755 55.71 58.06 -5.10
C SER A 755 56.71 58.39 -4.01
N ALA A 756 57.23 59.63 -3.96
CA ALA A 756 58.20 60.04 -2.93
C ALA A 756 57.61 59.97 -1.50
N LEU A 757 56.32 60.27 -1.31
CA LEU A 757 55.65 60.16 -0.02
C LEU A 757 55.39 58.68 0.36
N THR A 758 55.14 57.81 -0.62
CA THR A 758 55.04 56.36 -0.39
C THR A 758 56.42 55.76 -0.08
N GLU A 759 57.48 56.17 -0.78
CA GLU A 759 58.88 55.80 -0.46
C GLU A 759 59.27 56.27 0.94
N GLN A 760 58.89 57.48 1.35
CA GLN A 760 59.09 57.99 2.72
C GLN A 760 58.36 57.11 3.75
N LEU A 761 57.09 56.76 3.53
CA LEU A 761 56.33 55.88 4.44
C LEU A 761 56.90 54.46 4.53
N VAL A 762 57.43 53.92 3.42
CA VAL A 762 58.13 52.62 3.39
C VAL A 762 59.44 52.68 4.18
N MET A 763 60.21 53.77 4.04
CA MET A 763 61.43 54.01 4.82
C MET A 763 61.15 54.23 6.32
N ASP A 764 60.11 54.99 6.66
CA ASP A 764 59.69 55.24 8.06
C ASP A 764 59.11 53.98 8.72
N ALA A 765 58.58 53.03 7.93
CA ALA A 765 58.21 51.68 8.37
C ALA A 765 59.42 50.72 8.53
N GLY A 766 60.65 51.21 8.31
CA GLY A 766 61.90 50.43 8.47
C GLY A 766 62.26 49.53 7.28
N LEU A 767 61.49 49.57 6.19
CA LEU A 767 61.76 48.82 4.97
C LEU A 767 62.78 49.59 4.13
N ALA A 768 64.07 49.40 4.43
CA ALA A 768 65.16 50.02 3.68
C ALA A 768 65.13 49.61 2.20
N ALA A 769 65.07 50.59 1.30
CA ALA A 769 65.01 50.35 -0.13
C ALA A 769 66.26 49.61 -0.65
N ALA A 770 66.06 48.43 -1.23
CA ALA A 770 67.06 47.79 -2.08
C ALA A 770 67.14 48.54 -3.42
N SER A 771 68.37 48.84 -3.85
CA SER A 771 68.70 49.62 -5.06
C SER A 771 68.81 48.78 -6.33
#